data_AF-A0A6A4HKW5-F1
#
_entry.id   AF-A0A6A4HKW5-F1
#
_cell.length_a   1.000
_cell.length_b   1.000
_cell.length_c   1.000
_cell.angle_alpha   90.00
_cell.angle_beta   90.00
_cell.angle_gamma   90.00
#
_symmetry.space_group_name_H-M   'P 1'
#
loop_
_entity.id
_entity.type
_entity.pdbx_description
1 polymer ?
#
loop_
_entity_poly.entity_id
_entity_poly.type
_entity_poly.pdbx_seq_one_letter_code
_entity_poly.pdbx_strand_id
1 'polypeptide(L)'
;MNSVRQDILPLSPSSLPIHRYSRRLAGHAARALSESDERSFGIAISQTNDGTIDHIAIATQNAVYLIDTAPENFRRDGTLDKTFFDFLASTKTILGGFGMPRIALRLHHHIHSHVRGVDLSTILSRDDAAWRPSKVVSKICLLKETFPVDRLWHENDQDKSSEQLCLRAWISAKVACAEETCSRIQTVRKVDTRSIRKDILLCLGTLLRQNDILARAHPKVSNNEYESAPVDTEGNMKLVNARYKTRVRVSKQSYVEAVSTNGKIFRGQAKGAKGKTTHIHFQQGISTSHAIQSVRVIGLDEPTTSEKARDSLLLRVLQDEAKLTDAEFVRFIWFKTEEDTRRLQQPSVSLHINGSLLEPHLKHLNASQVGVVAAMVNVNLNPVVVVHGPPGTGKTTTISSAAEIWSKVYSEPVWIIGHSNVSVKNIAEKLLKRKVDFKLIVSKEFYVEWHEHIYETIQERLMRTDELPADRLAMSRVVGSSRVILSTLGLLSNPALDKNGTFDIIPVERLIVDEASQINVFEYMHVFHKFRKSLQKVCFFGDPKQLPPFGQEKAKTLQSIFEIKHLRAISYFLDTQYRMPVPLGNFISAHVYKQRLKSQHDITDYSCVRFVNTPRGVEEKRGTSWVNSEEVSTIVHLVRHYYHSKKFCIITPYDPQRSFIQKRLKQEDLPWEDVFNVDSFQGKTFCSL
;
A
#
# COMPACT_ATOMS: atom_id res chain seq x y z
N MET A 1 23.72 -3.47 28.87
CA MET A 1 22.55 -2.78 29.45
C MET A 1 21.76 -3.78 30.26
N ASN A 2 21.72 -3.56 31.58
CA ASN A 2 21.17 -4.50 32.57
C ASN A 2 19.80 -4.07 33.12
N SER A 3 19.39 -2.83 32.83
CA SER A 3 18.05 -2.33 33.10
C SER A 3 17.61 -1.30 32.05
N VAL A 4 16.30 -1.11 31.89
CA VAL A 4 15.69 -0.02 31.12
C VAL A 4 14.95 0.89 32.09
N ARG A 5 15.21 2.20 32.06
CA ARG A 5 14.34 3.16 32.75
C ARG A 5 13.06 3.36 31.94
N GLN A 6 11.92 3.34 32.60
CA GLN A 6 10.65 3.65 31.99
C GLN A 6 10.10 4.93 32.64
N ASP A 7 9.87 5.93 31.81
CA ASP A 7 9.22 7.21 32.12
C ASP A 7 7.92 7.39 31.30
N ILE A 8 7.52 6.34 30.59
CA ILE A 8 6.43 6.36 29.61
C ILE A 8 5.09 6.11 30.28
N LEU A 9 5.04 5.21 31.27
CA LEU A 9 3.83 4.90 32.03
C LEU A 9 3.98 5.34 33.48
N PRO A 10 2.93 5.93 34.10
CA PRO A 10 2.92 6.24 35.52
C PRO A 10 2.66 4.98 36.38
N LEU A 11 3.37 3.88 36.09
CA LEU A 11 3.23 2.58 36.73
C LEU A 11 4.58 2.07 37.23
N SER A 12 4.60 1.37 38.35
CA SER A 12 5.82 0.71 38.84
C SER A 12 6.18 -0.54 38.00
N PRO A 13 7.48 -0.89 37.88
CA PRO A 13 8.64 -0.16 38.39
C PRO A 13 9.14 0.92 37.42
N SER A 14 9.89 1.91 37.92
CA SER A 14 10.54 2.96 37.10
C SER A 14 11.84 2.50 36.42
N SER A 15 12.43 1.40 36.91
CA SER A 15 13.60 0.74 36.31
C SER A 15 13.33 -0.75 36.19
N LEU A 16 13.40 -1.27 34.97
CA LEU A 16 13.09 -2.65 34.61
C LEU A 16 14.38 -3.45 34.46
N PRO A 17 14.67 -4.47 35.29
CA PRO A 17 15.78 -5.38 35.07
C PRO A 17 15.63 -6.11 33.73
N ILE A 18 16.75 -6.25 33.01
CA ILE A 18 16.84 -7.01 31.76
C ILE A 18 17.70 -8.25 31.99
N HIS A 19 17.11 -9.43 31.80
CA HIS A 19 17.81 -10.70 31.75
C HIS A 19 18.10 -11.04 30.29
N ARG A 20 19.39 -11.08 29.91
CA ARG A 20 19.82 -11.36 28.55
C ARG A 20 20.17 -12.82 28.37
N TYR A 21 19.67 -13.41 27.30
CA TYR A 21 19.94 -14.79 26.94
C TYR A 21 20.40 -14.85 25.49
N SER A 22 21.50 -15.56 25.23
CA SER A 22 21.86 -15.91 23.87
C SER A 22 20.86 -16.92 23.30
N ARG A 23 20.89 -17.12 21.99
CA ARG A 23 20.06 -18.10 21.28
C ARG A 23 20.07 -19.49 21.92
N ARG A 24 21.24 -19.94 22.40
CA ARG A 24 21.41 -21.25 23.07
C ARG A 24 20.76 -21.32 24.46
N LEU A 25 20.61 -20.18 25.13
CA LEU A 25 20.07 -20.08 26.48
C LEU A 25 18.59 -19.70 26.51
N ALA A 26 17.91 -19.63 25.36
CA ALA A 26 16.48 -19.32 25.29
C ALA A 26 15.61 -20.29 26.12
N GLY A 27 16.00 -21.57 26.23
CA GLY A 27 15.34 -22.55 27.10
C GLY A 27 15.43 -22.19 28.58
N HIS A 28 16.53 -21.60 29.03
CA HIS A 28 16.66 -21.11 30.42
C HIS A 28 15.75 -19.90 30.67
N ALA A 29 15.60 -19.00 29.69
CA ALA A 29 14.63 -17.91 29.78
C ALA A 29 13.20 -18.45 29.93
N ALA A 30 12.83 -19.45 29.12
CA ALA A 30 11.52 -20.10 29.21
C ALA A 30 11.25 -20.77 30.57
N ARG A 31 12.25 -21.45 31.15
CA ARG A 31 12.13 -22.04 32.50
C ARG A 31 11.92 -20.97 33.55
N ALA A 32 12.77 -19.94 33.56
CA ALA A 32 12.65 -18.83 34.50
C ALA A 32 11.29 -18.11 34.41
N LEU A 33 10.76 -17.91 33.19
CA LEU A 33 9.42 -17.37 32.98
C LEU A 33 8.32 -18.32 33.48
N SER A 34 8.47 -19.62 33.25
CA SER A 34 7.48 -20.64 33.65
C SER A 34 7.44 -20.90 35.16
N GLU A 35 8.55 -20.64 35.85
CA GLU A 35 8.68 -20.72 37.31
C GLU A 35 8.18 -19.44 38.02
N SER A 36 7.91 -18.36 37.29
CA SER A 36 7.33 -17.15 37.87
C SER A 36 5.85 -17.37 38.27
N ASP A 37 5.39 -16.60 39.25
CA ASP A 37 3.98 -16.63 39.69
C ASP A 37 3.01 -16.08 38.62
N GLU A 38 3.53 -15.38 37.61
CA GLU A 38 2.73 -14.81 36.53
C GLU A 38 2.30 -15.88 35.51
N ARG A 39 1.07 -15.76 35.01
CA ARG A 39 0.52 -16.65 33.97
C ARG A 39 0.39 -15.97 32.60
N SER A 40 0.49 -14.65 32.57
CA SER A 40 0.38 -13.83 31.37
C SER A 40 1.66 -13.02 31.20
N PHE A 41 2.20 -12.99 29.98
CA PHE A 41 3.46 -12.33 29.66
C PHE A 41 3.28 -11.44 28.44
N GLY A 42 4.00 -10.32 28.41
CA GLY A 42 4.07 -9.48 27.22
C GLY A 42 5.12 -9.97 26.25
N ILE A 43 4.87 -9.91 24.94
CA ILE A 43 5.85 -10.27 23.90
C ILE A 43 6.01 -9.16 22.85
N ALA A 44 7.25 -8.94 22.43
CA ALA A 44 7.58 -8.08 21.29
C ALA A 44 8.80 -8.63 20.54
N ILE A 45 8.96 -8.22 19.27
CA ILE A 45 10.08 -8.61 18.41
C ILE A 45 10.73 -7.37 17.77
N SER A 46 12.05 -7.40 17.64
CA SER A 46 12.80 -6.53 16.72
C SER A 46 13.17 -7.30 15.47
N GLN A 47 13.50 -6.57 14.41
CA GLN A 47 14.03 -7.20 13.19
C GLN A 47 15.04 -6.23 12.59
N THR A 48 15.88 -6.72 11.70
CA THR A 48 16.80 -5.95 10.85
C THR A 48 16.11 -5.44 9.58
N ASN A 49 16.82 -4.65 8.77
CA ASN A 49 16.31 -4.06 7.53
C ASN A 49 15.92 -5.10 6.45
N ASP A 50 16.53 -6.29 6.45
CA ASP A 50 16.16 -7.42 5.59
C ASP A 50 15.01 -8.27 6.17
N GLY A 51 14.43 -7.83 7.29
CA GLY A 51 13.31 -8.46 7.96
C GLY A 51 13.68 -9.65 8.85
N THR A 52 14.96 -9.91 9.10
CA THR A 52 15.43 -10.98 9.99
C THR A 52 15.18 -10.62 11.45
N ILE A 53 14.58 -11.51 12.26
CA ILE A 53 14.37 -11.24 13.68
C ILE A 53 15.73 -11.35 14.38
N ASP A 54 16.16 -10.27 15.03
CA ASP A 54 17.42 -10.19 15.77
C ASP A 54 17.21 -10.37 17.28
N HIS A 55 16.08 -9.91 17.84
CA HIS A 55 15.75 -10.15 19.24
C HIS A 55 14.25 -10.43 19.47
N ILE A 56 13.99 -11.26 20.48
CA ILE A 56 12.67 -11.49 21.07
C ILE A 56 12.71 -10.99 22.52
N ALA A 57 11.78 -10.12 22.90
CA ALA A 57 11.60 -9.70 24.28
C ALA A 57 10.30 -10.27 24.84
N ILE A 58 10.41 -10.94 26.00
CA ILE A 58 9.28 -11.44 26.78
C ILE A 58 9.35 -10.79 28.15
N ALA A 59 8.25 -10.23 28.63
CA ALA A 59 8.24 -9.46 29.87
C ALA A 59 7.19 -9.99 30.85
N THR A 60 7.56 -9.96 32.12
CA THR A 60 6.64 -9.97 33.26
C THR A 60 6.24 -8.53 33.59
N GLN A 61 5.46 -8.33 34.65
CA GLN A 61 5.19 -6.98 35.15
C GLN A 61 6.45 -6.26 35.66
N ASN A 62 7.48 -7.00 36.03
CA ASN A 62 8.62 -6.50 36.82
C ASN A 62 9.98 -6.70 36.14
N ALA A 63 10.09 -7.51 35.09
CA ALA A 63 11.36 -7.81 34.43
C ALA A 63 11.16 -8.10 32.94
N VAL A 64 12.24 -7.95 32.16
CA VAL A 64 12.27 -8.29 30.73
C VAL A 64 13.33 -9.35 30.46
N TYR A 65 12.97 -10.36 29.70
CA TYR A 65 13.81 -11.45 29.23
C TYR A 65 14.08 -11.20 27.74
N LEU A 66 15.29 -10.76 27.43
CA LEU A 66 15.72 -10.39 26.09
C LEU A 66 16.56 -11.54 25.49
N ILE A 67 16.08 -12.11 24.40
CA ILE A 67 16.63 -13.30 23.77
C ILE A 67 17.19 -12.92 22.41
N ASP A 68 18.46 -13.21 22.18
CA ASP A 68 19.11 -13.05 20.88
C ASP A 68 18.70 -14.16 19.92
N THR A 69 18.29 -13.79 18.71
CA THR A 69 17.96 -14.72 17.64
C THR A 69 18.94 -14.67 16.47
N ALA A 70 19.87 -13.72 16.44
CA ALA A 70 20.90 -13.67 15.41
C ALA A 70 21.83 -14.90 15.51
N PRO A 71 22.30 -15.45 14.37
CA PRO A 71 23.33 -16.48 14.39
C PRO A 71 24.66 -15.86 14.84
N GLU A 72 25.25 -16.37 15.92
CA GLU A 72 26.59 -15.95 16.36
C GLU A 72 27.63 -16.40 15.31
N ASN A 73 28.49 -15.48 14.87
CA ASN A 73 29.63 -15.83 14.02
C ASN A 73 30.53 -16.83 14.78
N PHE A 74 30.87 -17.93 14.10
CA PHE A 74 31.71 -19.08 14.51
C PHE A 74 31.00 -20.37 14.95
N ARG A 75 31.00 -21.33 14.01
CA ARG A 75 31.34 -22.76 14.18
C ARG A 75 30.78 -23.43 15.45
N ARG A 76 29.45 -23.57 15.52
CA ARG A 76 28.65 -24.72 16.04
C ARG A 76 27.24 -24.20 16.32
N ASP A 77 26.35 -24.32 15.33
CA ASP A 77 24.96 -23.88 15.46
C ASP A 77 24.23 -24.59 16.61
N GLY A 78 23.67 -23.82 17.53
CA GLY A 78 22.65 -24.31 18.46
C GLY A 78 21.29 -23.84 17.98
N THR A 79 20.37 -24.77 17.71
CA THR A 79 18.96 -24.42 17.51
C THR A 79 18.38 -23.83 18.80
N LEU A 80 17.39 -22.95 18.69
CA LEU A 80 16.58 -22.58 19.86
C LEU A 80 16.05 -23.86 20.51
N ASP A 81 16.12 -23.93 21.84
CA ASP A 81 15.75 -25.11 22.64
C ASP A 81 14.25 -25.41 22.49
N LYS A 82 13.88 -26.69 22.41
CA LYS A 82 12.50 -27.18 22.43
C LYS A 82 11.69 -26.58 23.58
N THR A 83 12.31 -26.41 24.75
CA THR A 83 11.70 -25.79 25.94
C THR A 83 11.16 -24.38 25.63
N PHE A 84 11.89 -23.61 24.81
CA PHE A 84 11.47 -22.27 24.41
C PHE A 84 10.33 -22.31 23.39
N PHE A 85 10.37 -23.24 22.43
CA PHE A 85 9.28 -23.44 21.47
C PHE A 85 7.99 -23.88 22.17
N ASP A 86 8.09 -24.81 23.12
CA ASP A 86 6.96 -25.27 23.93
C ASP A 86 6.36 -24.12 24.76
N PHE A 87 7.19 -23.20 25.26
CA PHE A 87 6.72 -21.99 25.94
C PHE A 87 5.95 -21.06 24.99
N LEU A 88 6.46 -20.80 23.79
CA LEU A 88 5.80 -19.93 22.80
C LEU A 88 4.44 -20.47 22.34
N ALA A 89 4.26 -21.79 22.30
CA ALA A 89 3.03 -22.46 21.91
C ALA A 89 2.18 -22.93 23.11
N SER A 90 2.55 -22.53 24.33
CA SER A 90 1.97 -23.03 25.56
C SER A 90 0.46 -22.75 25.66
N THR A 91 -0.27 -23.70 26.25
CA THR A 91 -1.66 -23.52 26.67
C THR A 91 -1.78 -23.16 28.15
N LYS A 92 -0.69 -23.33 28.93
CA LYS A 92 -0.63 -23.05 30.38
C LYS A 92 -0.34 -21.58 30.69
N THR A 93 0.34 -20.91 29.77
CA THR A 93 0.71 -19.50 29.87
C THR A 93 0.10 -18.73 28.70
N ILE A 94 -0.06 -17.42 28.85
CA ILE A 94 -0.65 -16.56 27.84
C ILE A 94 0.35 -15.49 27.41
N LEU A 95 0.68 -15.45 26.12
CA LEU A 95 1.42 -14.36 25.54
C LEU A 95 0.45 -13.27 25.06
N GLY A 96 0.68 -12.02 25.47
CA GLY A 96 -0.03 -10.85 24.98
C GLY A 96 0.91 -9.97 24.16
N GLY A 97 0.49 -9.60 22.95
CA GLY A 97 1.23 -8.66 22.11
C GLY A 97 0.30 -7.74 21.34
N PHE A 98 0.74 -6.51 21.09
CA PHE A 98 0.06 -5.63 20.13
C PHE A 98 0.48 -6.01 18.71
N GLY A 99 -0.48 -6.40 17.87
CA GLY A 99 -0.20 -6.98 16.56
C GLY A 99 0.23 -8.44 16.66
N MET A 100 -0.37 -9.20 17.58
CA MET A 100 -0.03 -10.61 17.82
C MET A 100 -0.05 -11.49 16.56
N PRO A 101 -0.97 -11.30 15.58
CA PRO A 101 -0.91 -12.04 14.31
C PRO A 101 0.42 -11.88 13.57
N ARG A 102 0.95 -10.66 13.55
CA ARG A 102 2.24 -10.36 12.92
C ARG A 102 3.38 -10.99 13.70
N ILE A 103 3.39 -10.87 15.03
CA ILE A 103 4.41 -11.50 15.88
C ILE A 103 4.44 -13.02 15.65
N ALA A 104 3.27 -13.67 15.70
CA ALA A 104 3.15 -15.12 15.54
C ALA A 104 3.61 -15.60 14.15
N LEU A 105 3.15 -14.95 13.08
CA LEU A 105 3.55 -15.30 11.71
C LEU A 105 5.04 -15.06 11.45
N ARG A 106 5.62 -13.96 11.96
CA ARG A 106 7.04 -13.67 11.79
C ARG A 106 7.91 -14.66 12.58
N LEU A 107 7.56 -14.99 13.82
CA LEU A 107 8.26 -16.01 14.61
C LEU A 107 8.18 -17.39 13.95
N HIS A 108 6.98 -17.83 13.53
CA HIS A 108 6.84 -19.11 12.83
C HIS A 108 7.64 -19.16 11.53
N HIS A 109 7.64 -18.07 10.75
CA HIS A 109 8.39 -18.03 9.50
C HIS A 109 9.91 -17.98 9.71
N HIS A 110 10.39 -17.28 10.75
CA HIS A 110 11.82 -17.05 10.95
C HIS A 110 12.52 -18.16 11.77
N ILE A 111 11.89 -18.62 12.85
CA ILE A 111 12.48 -19.61 13.77
C ILE A 111 11.75 -20.96 13.76
N HIS A 112 10.76 -21.15 12.89
CA HIS A 112 9.98 -22.39 12.75
C HIS A 112 9.28 -22.85 14.04
N SER A 113 8.99 -21.93 14.95
CA SER A 113 8.24 -22.21 16.17
C SER A 113 6.77 -21.89 15.98
N HIS A 114 5.91 -22.78 16.44
CA HIS A 114 4.53 -22.39 16.69
C HIS A 114 4.46 -21.37 17.81
N VAL A 115 3.48 -20.47 17.69
CA VAL A 115 3.19 -19.42 18.64
C VAL A 115 1.69 -19.40 18.92
N ARG A 116 1.36 -19.19 20.20
CA ARG A 116 0.01 -18.94 20.69
C ARG A 116 -0.03 -17.69 21.56
N GLY A 117 -1.02 -16.82 21.36
CA GLY A 117 -1.19 -15.64 22.20
C GLY A 117 -2.46 -14.85 21.93
N VAL A 118 -2.57 -13.70 22.55
CA VAL A 118 -3.70 -12.78 22.46
C VAL A 118 -3.24 -11.48 21.82
N ASP A 119 -4.02 -10.99 20.86
CA ASP A 119 -3.83 -9.67 20.31
C ASP A 119 -4.41 -8.61 21.25
N LEU A 120 -3.53 -7.84 21.89
CA LEU A 120 -3.93 -6.83 22.87
C LEU A 120 -4.61 -5.63 22.20
N SER A 121 -4.48 -5.47 20.88
CA SER A 121 -5.12 -4.38 20.15
C SER A 121 -6.64 -4.53 20.09
N THR A 122 -7.16 -5.76 20.14
CA THR A 122 -8.60 -6.05 20.06
C THR A 122 -9.20 -6.47 21.41
N ILE A 123 -8.37 -6.71 22.44
CA ILE A 123 -8.81 -7.26 23.72
C ILE A 123 -9.90 -6.46 24.43
N LEU A 124 -9.90 -5.12 24.29
CA LEU A 124 -10.93 -4.24 24.87
C LEU A 124 -11.97 -3.76 23.86
N SER A 125 -11.81 -4.13 22.59
CA SER A 125 -12.71 -3.69 21.53
C SER A 125 -14.07 -4.39 21.62
N ARG A 126 -15.12 -3.74 21.08
CA ARG A 126 -16.49 -4.29 20.98
C ARG A 126 -16.85 -4.69 19.55
N ASP A 127 -16.16 -4.11 18.57
CA ASP A 127 -16.37 -4.29 17.12
C ASP A 127 -15.17 -4.97 16.45
N ASP A 128 -14.30 -5.62 17.26
CA ASP A 128 -13.02 -6.21 16.84
C ASP A 128 -12.07 -5.25 16.10
N ALA A 129 -12.33 -3.94 16.15
CA ALA A 129 -11.42 -2.96 15.60
C ALA A 129 -10.15 -2.89 16.46
N ALA A 130 -8.99 -3.05 15.82
CA ALA A 130 -7.70 -2.92 16.47
C ALA A 130 -7.49 -1.50 17.01
N TRP A 131 -7.27 -1.38 18.32
CA TRP A 131 -6.94 -0.14 18.99
C TRP A 131 -5.43 0.07 19.03
N ARG A 132 -5.01 1.34 19.05
CA ARG A 132 -3.62 1.71 19.29
C ARG A 132 -3.19 1.33 20.71
N PRO A 133 -1.89 1.04 20.93
CA PRO A 133 -1.35 0.79 22.27
C PRO A 133 -1.76 1.85 23.29
N SER A 134 -1.60 3.14 22.97
CA SER A 134 -1.98 4.24 23.87
C SER A 134 -3.47 4.23 24.25
N LYS A 135 -4.36 3.87 23.31
CA LYS A 135 -5.81 3.80 23.55
C LYS A 135 -6.15 2.66 24.50
N VAL A 136 -5.50 1.50 24.37
CA VAL A 136 -5.70 0.37 25.30
C VAL A 136 -5.11 0.71 26.68
N VAL A 137 -3.89 1.24 26.72
CA VAL A 137 -3.22 1.65 27.97
C VAL A 137 -4.00 2.74 28.71
N SER A 138 -4.65 3.67 28.01
CA SER A 138 -5.51 4.69 28.63
C SER A 138 -6.72 4.15 29.39
N LYS A 139 -7.05 2.86 29.20
CA LYS A 139 -8.09 2.17 29.97
C LYS A 139 -7.57 1.51 31.25
N ILE A 140 -6.25 1.45 31.42
CA ILE A 140 -5.56 0.79 32.54
C ILE A 140 -4.87 1.84 33.43
N CYS A 141 -4.36 2.93 32.85
CA CYS A 141 -3.74 4.02 33.61
C CYS A 141 -3.97 5.39 32.99
N LEU A 142 -3.86 6.45 33.81
CA LEU A 142 -4.00 7.84 33.36
C LEU A 142 -2.79 8.26 32.50
N LEU A 143 -2.99 8.38 31.19
CA LEU A 143 -1.96 8.87 30.27
C LEU A 143 -2.08 10.38 30.05
N LYS A 144 -1.01 11.13 30.33
CA LYS A 144 -0.91 12.57 29.99
C LYS A 144 -0.72 12.79 28.49
N GLU A 145 0.11 11.97 27.85
CA GLU A 145 0.38 12.01 26.41
C GLU A 145 0.28 10.61 25.80
N THR A 146 -0.29 10.52 24.60
CA THR A 146 -0.48 9.23 23.88
C THR A 146 0.67 8.89 22.94
N PHE A 147 1.32 9.92 22.39
CA PHE A 147 2.36 9.77 21.37
C PHE A 147 3.61 9.01 21.86
N PRO A 148 4.15 9.24 23.08
CA PRO A 148 5.30 8.48 23.57
C PRO A 148 5.08 6.96 23.60
N VAL A 149 3.86 6.52 23.92
CA VAL A 149 3.48 5.10 23.92
C VAL A 149 3.40 4.57 22.49
N ASP A 150 2.64 5.24 21.62
CA ASP A 150 2.42 4.74 20.25
C ASP A 150 3.73 4.72 19.43
N ARG A 151 4.62 5.69 19.65
CA ARG A 151 5.93 5.81 18.98
C ARG A 151 6.81 4.58 19.14
N LEU A 152 6.69 3.84 20.25
CA LEU A 152 7.47 2.62 20.48
C LEU A 152 7.22 1.55 19.41
N TRP A 153 6.02 1.48 18.83
CA TRP A 153 5.71 0.55 17.74
C TRP A 153 6.08 1.08 16.35
N HIS A 154 6.58 2.32 16.25
CA HIS A 154 6.97 2.99 15.02
C HIS A 154 8.50 3.05 14.82
N GLU A 155 9.28 3.13 15.90
CA GLU A 155 10.73 3.38 15.87
C GLU A 155 11.62 2.14 15.99
N ASN A 156 11.31 1.07 15.25
CA ASN A 156 12.00 -0.20 15.43
C ASN A 156 13.47 -0.27 14.89
N ASP A 157 14.32 0.78 14.97
CA ASP A 157 15.70 0.66 14.42
C ASP A 157 16.86 1.49 15.01
N GLN A 158 18.03 0.82 14.97
CA GLN A 158 19.46 1.19 15.05
C GLN A 158 20.09 1.66 16.38
N ASP A 159 19.78 2.83 16.95
CA ASP A 159 20.63 3.39 18.03
C ASP A 159 20.17 3.09 19.48
N LYS A 160 18.90 2.70 19.68
CA LYS A 160 18.32 2.34 20.99
C LYS A 160 17.40 1.10 20.95
N SER A 161 17.60 0.22 19.96
CA SER A 161 16.64 -0.84 19.57
C SER A 161 16.22 -1.75 20.73
N SER A 162 17.15 -2.11 21.62
CA SER A 162 16.87 -2.99 22.77
C SER A 162 15.96 -2.34 23.81
N GLU A 163 16.11 -1.04 24.11
CA GLU A 163 15.31 -0.36 25.14
C GLU A 163 13.83 -0.30 24.74
N GLN A 164 13.57 0.20 23.53
CA GLN A 164 12.20 0.33 23.02
C GLN A 164 11.53 -1.04 22.84
N LEU A 165 12.29 -2.05 22.42
CA LEU A 165 11.82 -3.43 22.38
C LEU A 165 11.39 -3.93 23.77
N CYS A 166 12.24 -3.72 24.79
CA CYS A 166 11.92 -4.10 26.16
C CYS A 166 10.67 -3.38 26.68
N LEU A 167 10.53 -2.08 26.40
CA LEU A 167 9.36 -1.29 26.79
C LEU A 167 8.09 -1.79 26.11
N ARG A 168 8.11 -2.16 24.82
CA ARG A 168 6.94 -2.76 24.14
C ARG A 168 6.50 -4.06 24.80
N ALA A 169 7.44 -4.96 25.09
CA ALA A 169 7.14 -6.22 25.77
C ALA A 169 6.56 -5.94 27.16
N TRP A 170 7.19 -5.05 27.93
CA TRP A 170 6.72 -4.69 29.28
C TRP A 170 5.34 -4.03 29.29
N ILE A 171 5.07 -3.07 28.41
CA ILE A 171 3.74 -2.45 28.27
C ILE A 171 2.70 -3.52 27.91
N SER A 172 3.05 -4.46 27.04
CA SER A 172 2.18 -5.59 26.70
C SER A 172 1.92 -6.49 27.91
N ALA A 173 2.90 -6.71 28.79
CA ALA A 173 2.75 -7.46 30.03
C ALA A 173 1.84 -6.73 31.02
N LYS A 174 2.03 -5.42 31.20
CA LYS A 174 1.15 -4.58 32.04
C LYS A 174 -0.29 -4.64 31.55
N VAL A 175 -0.51 -4.55 30.25
CA VAL A 175 -1.84 -4.68 29.65
C VAL A 175 -2.39 -6.09 29.78
N ALA A 176 -1.57 -7.14 29.66
CA ALA A 176 -2.03 -8.51 29.78
C ALA A 176 -2.43 -8.92 31.20
N CYS A 177 -1.86 -8.26 32.21
CA CYS A 177 -2.07 -8.55 33.63
C CYS A 177 -2.92 -7.51 34.37
N ALA A 178 -3.43 -6.48 33.68
CA ALA A 178 -4.28 -5.46 34.29
C ALA A 178 -5.65 -6.02 34.70
N GLU A 179 -6.27 -5.43 35.73
CA GLU A 179 -7.59 -5.87 36.22
C GLU A 179 -8.68 -5.80 35.15
N GLU A 180 -8.62 -4.79 34.27
CA GLU A 180 -9.60 -4.57 33.21
C GLU A 180 -9.53 -5.63 32.09
N THR A 181 -8.42 -6.37 31.99
CA THR A 181 -8.13 -7.29 30.88
C THR A 181 -7.88 -8.72 31.33
N CYS A 182 -7.51 -8.97 32.59
CA CYS A 182 -7.05 -10.28 33.08
C CYS A 182 -8.10 -11.39 32.95
N SER A 183 -9.39 -11.07 33.08
CA SER A 183 -10.49 -12.03 32.85
C SER A 183 -10.71 -12.27 31.36
N ARG A 184 -10.65 -11.21 30.54
CA ARG A 184 -10.86 -11.27 29.08
C ARG A 184 -9.74 -12.02 28.38
N ILE A 185 -8.49 -11.87 28.82
CA ILE A 185 -7.33 -12.53 28.20
C ILE A 185 -7.46 -14.07 28.26
N GLN A 186 -8.11 -14.58 29.32
CA GLN A 186 -8.36 -16.02 29.48
C GLN A 186 -9.45 -16.54 28.54
N THR A 187 -10.44 -15.73 28.19
CA THR A 187 -11.62 -16.14 27.41
C THR A 187 -11.57 -15.78 25.93
N VAL A 188 -10.90 -14.68 25.55
CA VAL A 188 -10.75 -14.24 24.16
C VAL A 188 -10.09 -15.31 23.30
N ARG A 189 -10.46 -15.41 22.01
CA ARG A 189 -9.80 -16.36 21.11
C ARG A 189 -8.33 -16.03 20.91
N LYS A 190 -7.51 -17.08 20.91
CA LYS A 190 -6.05 -16.95 20.81
C LYS A 190 -5.65 -17.02 19.35
N VAL A 191 -4.76 -16.12 18.95
CA VAL A 191 -3.92 -16.30 17.77
C VAL A 191 -3.15 -17.60 18.00
N ASP A 192 -3.38 -18.62 17.18
CA ASP A 192 -2.68 -19.90 17.29
C ASP A 192 -2.22 -20.33 15.90
N THR A 193 -0.92 -20.53 15.75
CA THR A 193 -0.36 -20.98 14.47
C THR A 193 -0.51 -22.48 14.26
N ARG A 194 -0.83 -23.28 15.30
CA ARG A 194 -0.96 -24.75 15.17
C ARG A 194 -2.25 -25.17 14.48
N SER A 195 -3.29 -24.35 14.54
CA SER A 195 -4.57 -24.60 13.87
C SER A 195 -4.51 -24.35 12.36
N ILE A 196 -3.40 -23.82 11.85
CA ILE A 196 -3.30 -23.32 10.48
C ILE A 196 -2.42 -24.24 9.63
N ARG A 197 -2.87 -24.49 8.40
CA ARG A 197 -2.15 -25.32 7.43
C ARG A 197 -0.76 -24.74 7.14
N LYS A 198 0.26 -25.62 7.03
CA LYS A 198 1.67 -25.23 6.91
C LYS A 198 2.00 -24.36 5.70
N ASP A 199 1.40 -24.65 4.54
CA ASP A 199 1.53 -23.87 3.31
C ASP A 199 0.94 -22.45 3.45
N ILE A 200 -0.18 -22.31 4.17
CA ILE A 200 -0.79 -21.01 4.49
C ILE A 200 0.15 -20.20 5.39
N LEU A 201 0.69 -20.81 6.46
CA LEU A 201 1.65 -20.14 7.34
C LEU A 201 2.90 -19.68 6.59
N LEU A 202 3.43 -20.53 5.69
CA LEU A 202 4.59 -20.19 4.87
C LEU A 202 4.28 -19.02 3.93
N CYS A 203 3.12 -19.06 3.27
CA CYS A 203 2.66 -18.01 2.38
C CYS A 203 2.50 -16.67 3.12
N LEU A 204 1.70 -16.65 4.20
CA LEU A 204 1.45 -15.46 4.99
C LEU A 204 2.74 -14.90 5.62
N GLY A 205 3.60 -15.77 6.15
CA GLY A 205 4.89 -15.36 6.71
C GLY A 205 5.82 -14.70 5.69
N THR A 206 5.79 -15.17 4.44
CA THR A 206 6.56 -14.61 3.32
C THR A 206 6.01 -13.24 2.90
N LEU A 207 4.70 -13.15 2.66
CA LEU A 207 4.04 -11.90 2.26
C LEU A 207 4.17 -10.82 3.34
N LEU A 208 4.05 -11.21 4.61
CA LEU A 208 4.20 -10.30 5.73
C LEU A 208 5.64 -9.82 5.91
N ARG A 209 6.63 -10.69 5.67
CA ARG A 209 8.06 -10.27 5.66
C ARG A 209 8.31 -9.17 4.62
N GLN A 210 7.77 -9.33 3.42
CA GLN A 210 7.93 -8.34 2.35
C GLN A 210 7.32 -6.99 2.77
N ASN A 211 6.13 -7.02 3.35
CA ASN A 211 5.47 -5.83 3.87
C ASN A 211 6.27 -5.18 5.02
N ASP A 212 6.86 -5.98 5.93
CA ASP A 212 7.73 -5.46 6.99
C ASP A 212 8.94 -4.69 6.42
N ILE A 213 9.57 -5.23 5.38
CA ILE A 213 10.71 -4.58 4.70
C ILE A 213 10.28 -3.26 4.06
N LEU A 214 9.12 -3.24 3.39
CA LEU A 214 8.56 -2.01 2.80
C LEU A 214 8.26 -0.96 3.86
N ALA A 215 7.55 -1.34 4.93
CA ALA A 215 7.19 -0.47 6.03
C ALA A 215 8.43 0.20 6.68
N ARG A 216 9.55 -0.53 6.76
CA ARG A 216 10.82 -0.02 7.30
C ARG A 216 11.57 0.89 6.33
N ALA A 217 11.42 0.66 5.03
CA ALA A 217 12.04 1.48 4.00
C ALA A 217 11.40 2.89 3.89
N HIS A 218 10.18 3.08 4.41
CA HIS A 218 9.55 4.39 4.44
C HIS A 218 10.32 5.36 5.34
N PRO A 219 10.61 6.59 4.86
CA PRO A 219 11.33 7.58 5.65
C PRO A 219 10.50 8.02 6.85
N LYS A 220 11.02 7.77 8.06
CA LYS A 220 10.40 8.19 9.34
C LYS A 220 10.52 9.70 9.61
N VAL A 221 11.44 10.34 8.91
CA VAL A 221 11.62 11.78 8.89
C VAL A 221 11.55 12.22 7.44
N SER A 222 10.55 13.04 7.11
CA SER A 222 10.45 13.67 5.80
C SER A 222 10.73 15.16 5.94
N ASN A 223 11.74 15.64 5.20
CA ASN A 223 11.95 17.07 5.04
C ASN A 223 10.83 17.61 4.16
N ASN A 224 10.18 18.66 4.64
CA ASN A 224 9.06 19.23 3.94
C ASN A 224 9.54 20.28 2.93
N GLU A 225 9.17 20.12 1.65
CA GLU A 225 9.33 21.16 0.63
C GLU A 225 8.17 22.16 0.73
N TYR A 226 8.46 23.41 1.09
CA TYR A 226 7.47 24.48 1.24
C TYR A 226 7.84 25.75 0.48
N GLU A 227 6.82 26.48 0.02
CA GLU A 227 6.92 27.81 -0.59
C GLU A 227 7.01 28.89 0.49
N SER A 228 6.21 28.77 1.55
CA SER A 228 6.23 29.69 2.68
C SER A 228 5.76 29.01 3.97
N ALA A 229 6.17 29.57 5.11
CA ALA A 229 5.80 29.08 6.43
C ALA A 229 5.56 30.24 7.43
N PRO A 230 4.65 31.19 7.14
CA PRO A 230 4.37 32.29 8.05
C PRO A 230 3.87 31.81 9.41
N VAL A 231 4.35 32.47 10.46
CA VAL A 231 3.95 32.27 11.85
C VAL A 231 3.03 33.42 12.25
N ASP A 232 1.88 33.12 12.85
CA ASP A 232 0.91 34.13 13.30
C ASP A 232 1.22 34.65 14.72
N THR A 233 0.42 35.60 15.18
CA THR A 233 0.56 36.25 16.50
C THR A 233 0.32 35.29 17.66
N GLU A 234 -0.38 34.17 17.44
CA GLU A 234 -0.60 33.12 18.43
C GLU A 234 0.55 32.10 18.46
N GLY A 235 1.53 32.26 17.57
CA GLY A 235 2.68 31.37 17.43
C GLY A 235 2.37 30.06 16.70
N ASN A 236 1.27 30.01 15.94
CA ASN A 236 0.94 28.92 15.04
C ASN A 236 1.51 29.18 13.65
N MET A 237 1.75 28.13 12.87
CA MET A 237 2.35 28.23 11.54
C MET A 237 1.36 27.80 10.45
N LYS A 238 1.30 28.59 9.38
CA LYS A 238 0.63 28.22 8.12
C LYS A 238 1.68 27.74 7.14
N LEU A 239 1.87 26.43 7.05
CA LEU A 239 2.82 25.83 6.12
C LEU A 239 2.19 25.72 4.73
N VAL A 240 2.71 26.47 3.75
CA VAL A 240 2.31 26.38 2.34
C VAL A 240 3.30 25.48 1.61
N ASN A 241 2.91 24.25 1.35
CA ASN A 241 3.77 23.24 0.73
C ASN A 241 4.03 23.57 -0.75
N ALA A 242 5.24 23.32 -1.25
CA ALA A 242 5.56 23.52 -2.67
C ALA A 242 4.75 22.58 -3.57
N ARG A 243 4.52 21.36 -3.07
CA ARG A 243 3.70 20.34 -3.71
C ARG A 243 2.59 19.93 -2.75
N TYR A 244 1.43 19.60 -3.29
CA TYR A 244 0.39 19.01 -2.45
C TYR A 244 0.84 17.65 -1.86
N LYS A 245 1.61 16.84 -2.61
CA LYS A 245 2.12 15.55 -2.12
C LYS A 245 3.02 15.66 -0.89
N THR A 246 3.63 16.81 -0.64
CA THR A 246 4.45 17.07 0.56
C THR A 246 3.64 17.66 1.71
N ARG A 247 2.31 17.75 1.58
CA ARG A 247 1.42 18.29 2.61
C ARG A 247 1.41 17.42 3.86
N VAL A 248 1.45 18.06 5.02
CA VAL A 248 1.44 17.36 6.31
C VAL A 248 0.00 16.96 6.66
N ARG A 249 -0.21 15.67 6.89
CA ARG A 249 -1.52 15.13 7.30
C ARG A 249 -1.73 15.30 8.80
N VAL A 250 -2.98 15.52 9.19
CA VAL A 250 -3.37 15.40 10.61
C VAL A 250 -3.23 13.94 10.98
N SER A 251 -2.35 13.65 11.92
CA SER A 251 -2.08 12.30 12.38
C SER A 251 -1.75 12.35 13.86
N LYS A 252 -2.24 11.37 14.63
CA LYS A 252 -1.77 11.21 16.02
C LYS A 252 -0.46 10.41 16.10
N GLN A 253 0.08 10.00 14.96
CA GLN A 253 1.31 9.19 14.81
C GLN A 253 2.46 9.99 14.19
N SER A 254 2.25 11.29 13.91
CA SER A 254 3.32 12.18 13.46
C SER A 254 3.23 13.55 14.14
N TYR A 255 4.37 14.21 14.27
CA TYR A 255 4.48 15.60 14.67
C TYR A 255 5.39 16.37 13.72
N VAL A 256 5.36 17.69 13.82
CA VAL A 256 6.14 18.59 12.98
C VAL A 256 7.23 19.23 13.83
N GLU A 257 8.46 19.22 13.31
CA GLU A 257 9.56 20.02 13.82
C GLU A 257 9.83 21.19 12.88
N ALA A 258 9.70 22.42 13.39
CA ALA A 258 10.20 23.61 12.72
C ALA A 258 11.55 23.99 13.34
N VAL A 259 12.57 24.10 12.51
CA VAL A 259 13.93 24.48 12.92
C VAL A 259 14.18 25.90 12.48
N SER A 260 14.43 26.81 13.42
CA SER A 260 14.77 28.19 13.10
C SER A 260 16.23 28.35 12.68
N THR A 261 16.56 29.49 12.06
CA THR A 261 17.92 29.83 11.59
C THR A 261 18.98 29.85 12.68
N ASN A 262 18.58 30.06 13.95
CA ASN A 262 19.44 29.96 15.12
C ASN A 262 19.54 28.52 15.71
N GLY A 263 18.99 27.52 15.03
CA GLY A 263 19.05 26.11 15.42
C GLY A 263 18.02 25.66 16.47
N LYS A 264 17.14 26.55 16.96
CA LYS A 264 16.09 26.18 17.92
C LYS A 264 15.01 25.32 17.24
N ILE A 265 14.57 24.28 17.95
CA ILE A 265 13.57 23.31 17.45
C ILE A 265 12.24 23.56 18.14
N PHE A 266 11.19 23.77 17.35
CA PHE A 266 9.81 23.91 17.80
C PHE A 266 9.02 22.68 17.38
N ARG A 267 8.25 22.09 18.32
CA ARG A 267 7.42 20.91 18.07
C ARG A 267 5.95 21.25 18.03
N GLY A 268 5.28 20.80 16.97
CA GLY A 268 3.87 21.07 16.74
C GLY A 268 3.12 19.92 16.10
N GLN A 269 1.81 20.07 15.97
CA GLN A 269 0.92 19.10 15.35
C GLN A 269 0.11 19.77 14.24
N ALA A 270 -0.08 19.05 13.13
CA ALA A 270 -1.03 19.47 12.10
C ALA A 270 -2.46 19.40 12.66
N LYS A 271 -3.22 20.49 12.52
CA LYS A 271 -4.63 20.59 12.97
C LYS A 271 -5.63 20.45 11.83
N GLY A 272 -5.21 20.81 10.61
CA GLY A 272 -6.03 20.70 9.41
C GLY A 272 -5.30 21.25 8.20
N ALA A 273 -5.74 20.85 7.02
CA ALA A 273 -5.17 21.32 5.78
C ALA A 273 -6.28 21.64 4.76
N LYS A 274 -6.07 22.70 3.98
CA LYS A 274 -6.95 23.10 2.87
C LYS A 274 -6.06 23.44 1.67
N GLY A 275 -6.28 22.77 0.55
CA GLY A 275 -5.35 22.87 -0.58
C GLY A 275 -3.92 22.46 -0.16
N LYS A 276 -2.93 23.24 -0.59
CA LYS A 276 -1.51 23.09 -0.22
C LYS A 276 -1.14 23.64 1.15
N THR A 277 -2.08 24.23 1.89
CA THR A 277 -1.80 24.89 3.17
C THR A 277 -2.17 23.99 4.34
N THR A 278 -1.21 23.80 5.25
CA THR A 278 -1.41 23.07 6.52
C THR A 278 -1.28 24.01 7.70
N HIS A 279 -2.23 23.95 8.62
CA HIS A 279 -2.18 24.69 9.89
C HIS A 279 -1.50 23.82 10.96
N ILE A 280 -0.45 24.37 11.56
CA ILE A 280 0.42 23.65 12.50
C ILE A 280 0.42 24.41 13.81
N HIS A 281 -0.01 23.72 14.87
CA HIS A 281 -0.09 24.26 16.21
C HIS A 281 1.10 23.79 17.04
N PHE A 282 1.85 24.73 17.64
CA PHE A 282 3.04 24.45 18.43
C PHE A 282 2.74 24.49 19.93
N GLN A 283 3.30 23.57 20.71
CA GLN A 283 3.04 23.50 22.15
C GLN A 283 3.52 24.75 22.92
N GLN A 284 4.62 25.35 22.49
CA GLN A 284 5.22 26.53 23.15
C GLN A 284 5.05 27.82 22.33
N GLY A 285 4.32 27.76 21.21
CA GLY A 285 4.28 28.83 20.20
C GLY A 285 5.64 29.07 19.53
N ILE A 286 5.63 29.65 18.33
CA ILE A 286 6.83 30.19 17.68
C ILE A 286 6.72 31.71 17.70
N SER A 287 7.77 32.40 18.16
CA SER A 287 7.79 33.87 18.07
C SER A 287 8.04 34.30 16.62
N THR A 288 7.35 35.34 16.16
CA THR A 288 7.44 35.87 14.78
C THR A 288 8.85 36.33 14.39
N SER A 289 9.74 36.58 15.36
CA SER A 289 11.15 36.92 15.12
C SER A 289 12.02 35.73 14.71
N HIS A 290 11.54 34.49 14.88
CA HIS A 290 12.29 33.29 14.51
C HIS A 290 12.05 32.93 13.05
N ALA A 291 13.01 33.27 12.18
CA ALA A 291 13.00 32.80 10.80
C ALA A 291 13.14 31.27 10.74
N ILE A 292 12.24 30.59 10.02
CA ILE A 292 12.23 29.13 9.90
C ILE A 292 13.13 28.69 8.75
N GLN A 293 14.17 27.91 9.07
CA GLN A 293 15.12 27.35 8.10
C GLN A 293 14.61 26.07 7.47
N SER A 294 13.97 25.19 8.25
CA SER A 294 13.44 23.93 7.74
C SER A 294 12.24 23.45 8.54
N VAL A 295 11.40 22.67 7.88
CA VAL A 295 10.25 22.00 8.50
C VAL A 295 10.36 20.51 8.20
N ARG A 296 10.28 19.67 9.23
CA ARG A 296 10.37 18.22 9.14
C ARG A 296 9.12 17.58 9.73
N VAL A 297 8.61 16.54 9.08
CA VAL A 297 7.57 15.70 9.66
C VAL A 297 8.24 14.46 10.22
N ILE A 298 7.98 14.15 11.49
CA ILE A 298 8.54 13.00 12.20
C ILE A 298 7.39 12.08 12.59
N GLY A 299 7.51 10.81 12.22
CA GLY A 299 6.52 9.77 12.51
C GLY A 299 6.09 9.00 11.27
N LEU A 300 5.01 8.23 11.39
CA LEU A 300 4.44 7.45 10.30
C LEU A 300 3.01 7.91 9.99
N ASP A 301 2.59 7.68 8.76
CA ASP A 301 1.19 7.81 8.37
C ASP A 301 0.31 6.80 9.11
N GLU A 302 -0.96 7.16 9.31
CA GLU A 302 -1.92 6.22 9.88
C GLU A 302 -2.18 5.04 8.94
N PRO A 303 -2.39 3.82 9.47
CA PRO A 303 -2.71 2.67 8.63
C PRO A 303 -3.97 2.95 7.80
N THR A 304 -3.85 2.69 6.51
CA THR A 304 -4.93 2.78 5.53
C THR A 304 -6.05 1.79 5.86
N THR A 305 -7.23 2.00 5.28
CA THR A 305 -8.36 1.07 5.40
C THR A 305 -8.01 -0.33 4.87
N SER A 306 -7.22 -0.40 3.79
CA SER A 306 -6.68 -1.65 3.24
C SER A 306 -5.83 -2.40 4.26
N GLU A 307 -4.86 -1.72 4.88
CA GLU A 307 -3.97 -2.32 5.88
C GLU A 307 -4.74 -2.81 7.11
N LYS A 308 -5.70 -2.02 7.60
CA LYS A 308 -6.57 -2.42 8.72
C LYS A 308 -7.41 -3.66 8.38
N ALA A 309 -7.99 -3.72 7.17
CA ALA A 309 -8.78 -4.87 6.72
C ALA A 309 -7.92 -6.13 6.55
N ARG A 310 -6.70 -5.97 6.04
CA ARG A 310 -5.71 -7.05 5.92
C ARG A 310 -5.31 -7.59 7.30
N ASP A 311 -4.97 -6.71 8.23
CA ASP A 311 -4.56 -7.12 9.58
C ASP A 311 -5.73 -7.78 10.35
N SER A 312 -6.96 -7.30 10.15
CA SER A 312 -8.18 -7.95 10.65
C SER A 312 -8.39 -9.35 10.06
N LEU A 313 -8.15 -9.54 8.76
CA LEU A 313 -8.21 -10.88 8.16
C LEU A 313 -7.14 -11.80 8.76
N LEU A 314 -5.90 -11.34 8.91
CA LEU A 314 -4.83 -12.15 9.52
C LEU A 314 -5.19 -12.58 10.95
N LEU A 315 -5.75 -11.67 11.75
CA LEU A 315 -6.24 -11.97 13.08
C LEU A 315 -7.28 -13.09 13.04
N ARG A 316 -8.33 -12.93 12.24
CA ARG A 316 -9.42 -13.90 12.13
C ARG A 316 -8.98 -15.25 11.59
N VAL A 317 -8.01 -15.29 10.67
CA VAL A 317 -7.43 -16.54 10.16
C VAL A 317 -6.72 -17.28 11.29
N LEU A 318 -5.83 -16.62 12.03
CA LEU A 318 -5.14 -17.24 13.16
C LEU A 318 -6.06 -17.48 14.38
N GLN A 319 -7.22 -16.79 14.39
CA GLN A 319 -8.47 -16.97 15.13
C GLN A 319 -9.20 -18.31 14.92
N ASP A 320 -8.91 -18.98 13.81
CA ASP A 320 -9.77 -20.01 13.20
C ASP A 320 -11.23 -19.52 12.99
N GLU A 321 -11.41 -18.22 12.73
CA GLU A 321 -12.70 -17.58 12.43
C GLU A 321 -12.90 -17.32 10.94
N ALA A 322 -11.84 -17.43 10.16
CA ALA A 322 -11.84 -17.23 8.73
C ALA A 322 -10.87 -18.22 8.06
N LYS A 323 -11.31 -18.84 6.97
CA LYS A 323 -10.45 -19.73 6.18
C LYS A 323 -10.16 -19.08 4.84
N LEU A 324 -8.88 -18.87 4.55
CA LEU A 324 -8.45 -18.30 3.26
C LEU A 324 -8.91 -19.14 2.06
N THR A 325 -9.03 -20.45 2.25
CA THR A 325 -9.48 -21.39 1.22
C THR A 325 -10.97 -21.32 0.93
N ASP A 326 -11.78 -20.63 1.74
CA ASP A 326 -13.20 -20.41 1.45
C ASP A 326 -13.41 -19.38 0.33
N ALA A 327 -12.35 -18.66 -0.05
CA ALA A 327 -12.37 -17.70 -1.14
C ALA A 327 -11.70 -18.28 -2.39
N GLU A 328 -12.48 -18.57 -3.44
CA GLU A 328 -11.97 -19.19 -4.67
C GLU A 328 -10.81 -18.39 -5.27
N PHE A 329 -10.91 -17.06 -5.29
CA PHE A 329 -9.87 -16.17 -5.82
C PHE A 329 -8.61 -16.13 -4.98
N VAL A 330 -8.68 -16.42 -3.68
CA VAL A 330 -7.49 -16.65 -2.87
C VAL A 330 -6.87 -18.01 -3.22
N ARG A 331 -7.67 -19.05 -3.45
CA ARG A 331 -7.15 -20.34 -3.93
C ARG A 331 -6.50 -20.23 -5.30
N PHE A 332 -7.15 -19.62 -6.28
CA PHE A 332 -6.64 -19.49 -7.65
C PHE A 332 -5.25 -18.87 -7.71
N ILE A 333 -4.90 -17.98 -6.77
CA ILE A 333 -3.60 -17.30 -6.74
C ILE A 333 -2.58 -18.07 -5.87
N TRP A 334 -2.94 -18.44 -4.64
CA TRP A 334 -1.97 -18.93 -3.65
C TRP A 334 -2.07 -20.42 -3.31
N PHE A 335 -3.27 -20.99 -3.35
CA PHE A 335 -3.56 -22.32 -2.78
C PHE A 335 -4.37 -23.21 -3.73
N LYS A 336 -4.07 -23.14 -5.03
CA LYS A 336 -4.87 -23.78 -6.08
C LYS A 336 -4.91 -25.29 -5.91
N THR A 337 -6.08 -25.87 -6.08
CA THR A 337 -6.32 -27.31 -6.17
C THR A 337 -6.14 -27.82 -7.61
N GLU A 338 -6.22 -29.14 -7.80
CA GLU A 338 -6.27 -29.71 -9.15
C GLU A 338 -7.53 -29.28 -9.91
N GLU A 339 -8.67 -29.19 -9.22
CA GLU A 339 -9.91 -28.68 -9.80
C GLU A 339 -9.78 -27.21 -10.22
N ASP A 340 -9.15 -26.39 -9.38
CA ASP A 340 -8.83 -25.00 -9.76
C ASP A 340 -7.94 -24.94 -11.00
N THR A 341 -7.00 -25.88 -11.13
CA THR A 341 -6.11 -25.95 -12.29
C THR A 341 -6.91 -26.26 -13.55
N ARG A 342 -7.85 -27.22 -13.50
CA ARG A 342 -8.76 -27.52 -14.61
C ARG A 342 -9.62 -26.31 -14.97
N ARG A 343 -10.24 -25.65 -13.99
CA ARG A 343 -11.08 -24.45 -14.20
C ARG A 343 -10.31 -23.28 -14.82
N LEU A 344 -9.05 -23.10 -14.46
CA LEU A 344 -8.19 -22.04 -15.01
C LEU A 344 -7.62 -22.38 -16.40
N GLN A 345 -7.57 -23.66 -16.78
CA GLN A 345 -7.01 -24.15 -18.03
C GLN A 345 -8.08 -24.56 -19.04
N GLN A 346 -9.38 -24.35 -18.74
CA GLN A 346 -10.45 -24.72 -19.67
C GLN A 346 -10.16 -24.05 -21.03
N PRO A 347 -9.94 -24.86 -22.10
CA PRO A 347 -9.68 -24.30 -23.40
C PRO A 347 -10.88 -23.45 -23.79
N SER A 348 -10.62 -22.34 -24.45
CA SER A 348 -11.63 -21.52 -25.10
C SER A 348 -12.29 -22.37 -26.18
N VAL A 349 -13.21 -23.27 -25.79
CA VAL A 349 -14.07 -24.00 -26.73
C VAL A 349 -14.70 -22.92 -27.59
N SER A 350 -14.57 -23.10 -28.91
CA SER A 350 -15.03 -22.21 -29.96
C SER A 350 -16.17 -21.35 -29.47
N LEU A 351 -15.90 -20.06 -29.32
CA LEU A 351 -16.84 -19.06 -28.86
C LEU A 351 -18.09 -19.10 -29.73
N HIS A 352 -19.11 -19.86 -29.31
CA HIS A 352 -20.49 -19.54 -29.64
C HIS A 352 -20.88 -18.31 -28.81
N ILE A 353 -20.16 -17.19 -29.04
CA ILE A 353 -20.73 -15.88 -28.79
C ILE A 353 -21.99 -15.87 -29.65
N ASN A 354 -23.14 -15.52 -29.09
CA ASN A 354 -24.30 -15.11 -29.90
C ASN A 354 -23.85 -13.89 -30.72
N GLY A 355 -23.25 -14.15 -31.88
CA GLY A 355 -22.44 -13.20 -32.66
C GLY A 355 -23.20 -11.91 -32.92
N SER A 356 -24.48 -12.03 -33.26
CA SER A 356 -25.35 -10.91 -33.58
C SER A 356 -25.54 -9.90 -32.45
N LEU A 357 -25.55 -10.32 -31.18
CA LEU A 357 -25.83 -9.41 -30.05
C LEU A 357 -24.59 -8.63 -29.62
N LEU A 358 -23.40 -9.26 -29.68
CA LEU A 358 -22.15 -8.64 -29.23
C LEU A 358 -21.39 -7.91 -30.35
N GLU A 359 -21.60 -8.28 -31.61
CA GLU A 359 -20.93 -7.69 -32.78
C GLU A 359 -20.86 -6.15 -32.77
N PRO A 360 -21.95 -5.40 -32.46
CA PRO A 360 -21.92 -3.94 -32.43
C PRO A 360 -20.89 -3.39 -31.42
N HIS A 361 -20.67 -4.11 -30.32
CA HIS A 361 -19.76 -3.75 -29.23
C HIS A 361 -18.32 -4.21 -29.49
N LEU A 362 -18.09 -5.05 -30.50
CA LEU A 362 -16.77 -5.62 -30.80
C LEU A 362 -16.15 -5.08 -32.10
N LYS A 363 -16.94 -4.50 -33.00
CA LYS A 363 -16.51 -4.08 -34.36
C LYS A 363 -15.28 -3.16 -34.45
N HIS A 364 -14.98 -2.40 -33.39
CA HIS A 364 -13.88 -1.44 -33.35
C HIS A 364 -12.62 -1.99 -32.68
N LEU A 365 -12.66 -3.27 -32.26
CA LEU A 365 -11.55 -3.96 -31.59
C LEU A 365 -10.77 -4.80 -32.60
N ASN A 366 -9.47 -4.95 -32.38
CA ASN A 366 -8.66 -5.91 -33.12
C ASN A 366 -8.86 -7.35 -32.59
N ALA A 367 -8.36 -8.35 -33.31
CA ALA A 367 -8.53 -9.77 -32.95
C ALA A 367 -8.03 -10.11 -31.53
N SER A 368 -6.88 -9.56 -31.10
CA SER A 368 -6.35 -9.81 -29.75
C SER A 368 -7.26 -9.25 -28.66
N GLN A 369 -7.83 -8.06 -28.88
CA GLN A 369 -8.77 -7.41 -27.96
C GLN A 369 -10.11 -8.14 -27.94
N VAL A 370 -10.62 -8.59 -29.08
CA VAL A 370 -11.85 -9.42 -29.17
C VAL A 370 -11.68 -10.71 -28.37
N GLY A 371 -10.54 -11.40 -28.51
CA GLY A 371 -10.25 -12.61 -27.73
C GLY A 371 -10.26 -12.36 -26.22
N VAL A 372 -9.72 -11.22 -25.77
CA VAL A 372 -9.77 -10.82 -24.35
C VAL A 372 -11.19 -10.52 -23.90
N VAL A 373 -11.93 -9.68 -24.63
CA VAL A 373 -13.32 -9.34 -24.25
C VAL A 373 -14.18 -10.59 -24.17
N ALA A 374 -14.04 -11.50 -25.12
CA ALA A 374 -14.73 -12.78 -25.12
C ALA A 374 -14.43 -13.63 -23.86
N ALA A 375 -13.16 -13.72 -23.46
CA ALA A 375 -12.75 -14.42 -22.25
C ALA A 375 -13.27 -13.75 -20.97
N MET A 376 -13.40 -12.43 -20.97
CA MET A 376 -13.97 -11.68 -19.85
C MET A 376 -15.47 -11.97 -19.72
N VAL A 377 -16.23 -11.75 -20.80
CA VAL A 377 -17.71 -11.75 -20.75
C VAL A 377 -18.33 -13.14 -20.68
N ASN A 378 -17.58 -14.19 -21.02
CA ASN A 378 -18.06 -15.56 -20.88
C ASN A 378 -18.04 -16.00 -19.41
N VAL A 379 -19.22 -16.18 -18.84
CA VAL A 379 -19.43 -16.53 -17.42
C VAL A 379 -18.98 -17.98 -17.13
N ASN A 380 -19.07 -18.87 -18.11
CA ASN A 380 -18.74 -20.29 -17.94
C ASN A 380 -17.24 -20.61 -18.10
N LEU A 381 -16.43 -19.64 -18.53
CA LEU A 381 -15.00 -19.84 -18.81
C LEU A 381 -14.13 -18.94 -17.92
N ASN A 382 -12.92 -19.42 -17.59
CA ASN A 382 -11.80 -18.64 -17.06
C ASN A 382 -12.14 -17.69 -15.90
N PRO A 383 -12.36 -18.17 -14.66
CA PRO A 383 -12.72 -17.31 -13.52
C PRO A 383 -11.72 -16.16 -13.30
N VAL A 384 -10.45 -16.37 -13.69
CA VAL A 384 -9.40 -15.35 -13.70
C VAL A 384 -8.93 -15.11 -15.14
N VAL A 385 -8.93 -13.84 -15.57
CA VAL A 385 -8.37 -13.41 -16.86
C VAL A 385 -7.19 -12.49 -16.59
N VAL A 386 -6.01 -12.81 -17.13
CA VAL A 386 -4.82 -11.97 -17.02
C VAL A 386 -4.43 -11.45 -18.39
N VAL A 387 -4.28 -10.13 -18.53
CA VAL A 387 -4.05 -9.45 -19.80
C VAL A 387 -2.76 -8.64 -19.72
N HIS A 388 -1.74 -9.10 -20.44
CA HIS A 388 -0.54 -8.35 -20.73
C HIS A 388 -0.83 -7.35 -21.86
N GLY A 389 -0.96 -6.08 -21.50
CA GLY A 389 -1.25 -4.99 -22.43
C GLY A 389 -0.11 -3.97 -22.50
N PRO A 390 0.83 -4.13 -23.45
CA PRO A 390 1.89 -3.14 -23.73
C PRO A 390 1.40 -1.70 -23.94
N PRO A 391 2.27 -0.68 -23.90
CA PRO A 391 1.88 0.71 -24.14
C PRO A 391 1.14 0.88 -25.48
N GLY A 392 0.04 1.64 -25.47
CA GLY A 392 -0.70 1.96 -26.69
C GLY A 392 -1.58 0.83 -27.24
N THR A 393 -1.64 -0.34 -26.60
CA THR A 393 -2.41 -1.50 -27.11
C THR A 393 -3.92 -1.47 -26.87
N GLY A 394 -4.42 -0.40 -26.25
CA GLY A 394 -5.85 -0.23 -26.01
C GLY A 394 -6.41 -1.03 -24.83
N LYS A 395 -5.63 -1.26 -23.75
CA LYS A 395 -6.12 -1.83 -22.47
C LYS A 395 -7.46 -1.22 -22.03
N THR A 396 -7.49 0.11 -21.88
CA THR A 396 -8.68 0.88 -21.49
C THR A 396 -9.83 0.68 -22.49
N THR A 397 -9.55 0.58 -23.81
CA THR A 397 -10.59 0.31 -24.82
C THR A 397 -11.21 -1.08 -24.64
N THR A 398 -10.37 -2.06 -24.34
CA THR A 398 -10.78 -3.46 -24.09
C THR A 398 -11.62 -3.54 -22.82
N ILE A 399 -11.16 -2.94 -21.72
CA ILE A 399 -11.88 -2.81 -20.45
C ILE A 399 -13.25 -2.16 -20.65
N SER A 400 -13.30 -0.99 -21.31
CA SER A 400 -14.55 -0.27 -21.53
C SER A 400 -15.54 -1.04 -22.41
N SER A 401 -15.06 -1.86 -23.34
CA SER A 401 -15.93 -2.70 -24.20
C SER A 401 -16.55 -3.84 -23.42
N ALA A 402 -15.79 -4.53 -22.57
CA ALA A 402 -16.34 -5.58 -21.70
C ALA A 402 -17.33 -5.00 -20.68
N ALA A 403 -16.99 -3.85 -20.06
CA ALA A 403 -17.88 -3.17 -19.13
C ALA A 403 -19.18 -2.68 -19.80
N GLU A 404 -19.10 -2.24 -21.06
CA GLU A 404 -20.27 -1.88 -21.86
C GLU A 404 -21.19 -3.08 -22.10
N ILE A 405 -20.63 -4.25 -22.46
CA ILE A 405 -21.40 -5.47 -22.66
C ILE A 405 -22.08 -5.91 -21.36
N TRP A 406 -21.32 -6.01 -20.26
CA TRP A 406 -21.89 -6.39 -18.96
C TRP A 406 -23.00 -5.42 -18.50
N SER A 407 -22.79 -4.12 -18.67
CA SER A 407 -23.74 -3.11 -18.22
C SER A 407 -25.00 -3.04 -19.10
N LYS A 408 -24.85 -2.97 -20.42
CA LYS A 408 -25.96 -2.71 -21.35
C LYS A 408 -26.63 -3.96 -21.89
N VAL A 409 -25.88 -5.05 -22.06
CA VAL A 409 -26.40 -6.29 -22.67
C VAL A 409 -26.87 -7.24 -21.58
N TYR A 410 -26.04 -7.46 -20.56
CA TYR A 410 -26.36 -8.44 -19.50
C TYR A 410 -26.96 -7.82 -18.24
N SER A 411 -26.91 -6.49 -18.09
CA SER A 411 -27.35 -5.79 -16.87
C SER A 411 -26.66 -6.25 -15.59
N GLU A 412 -25.40 -6.67 -15.70
CA GLU A 412 -24.61 -7.28 -14.65
C GLU A 412 -23.73 -6.25 -13.90
N PRO A 413 -23.54 -6.38 -12.58
CA PRO A 413 -22.72 -5.46 -11.81
C PRO A 413 -21.23 -5.65 -12.09
N VAL A 414 -20.52 -4.52 -12.27
CA VAL A 414 -19.09 -4.47 -12.58
C VAL A 414 -18.38 -3.46 -11.69
N TRP A 415 -17.31 -3.90 -11.05
CA TRP A 415 -16.38 -3.03 -10.35
C TRP A 415 -15.09 -2.91 -11.14
N ILE A 416 -14.67 -1.69 -11.44
CA ILE A 416 -13.40 -1.41 -12.12
C ILE A 416 -12.51 -0.64 -11.16
N ILE A 417 -11.41 -1.27 -10.78
CA ILE A 417 -10.42 -0.68 -9.89
C ILE A 417 -9.09 -0.43 -10.60
N GLY A 418 -8.34 0.55 -10.11
CA GLY A 418 -6.98 0.82 -10.55
C GLY A 418 -6.04 1.09 -9.38
N HIS A 419 -4.74 1.01 -9.64
CA HIS A 419 -3.71 1.39 -8.67
C HIS A 419 -3.78 2.88 -8.32
N SER A 420 -4.10 3.74 -9.29
CA SER A 420 -4.20 5.19 -9.12
C SER A 420 -5.56 5.72 -9.58
N ASN A 421 -6.00 6.84 -9.00
CA ASN A 421 -7.20 7.54 -9.45
C ASN A 421 -7.09 8.01 -10.92
N VAL A 422 -5.88 8.35 -11.40
CA VAL A 422 -5.65 8.75 -12.80
C VAL A 422 -5.99 7.61 -13.76
N SER A 423 -5.55 6.38 -13.44
CA SER A 423 -5.87 5.19 -14.24
C SER A 423 -7.38 4.97 -14.34
N VAL A 424 -8.08 5.08 -13.21
CA VAL A 424 -9.53 4.90 -13.11
C VAL A 424 -10.28 6.00 -13.87
N LYS A 425 -9.84 7.26 -13.76
CA LYS A 425 -10.40 8.42 -14.46
C LYS A 425 -10.29 8.27 -15.99
N ASN A 426 -9.17 7.77 -16.49
CA ASN A 426 -9.00 7.50 -17.93
C ASN A 426 -10.01 6.46 -18.45
N ILE A 427 -10.36 5.46 -17.64
CA ILE A 427 -11.42 4.49 -17.97
C ILE A 427 -12.79 5.17 -17.94
N ALA A 428 -13.06 5.98 -16.91
CA ALA A 428 -14.31 6.73 -16.77
C ALA A 428 -14.62 7.60 -18.01
N GLU A 429 -13.62 8.34 -18.51
CA GLU A 429 -13.77 9.15 -19.73
C GLU A 429 -14.10 8.31 -20.97
N LYS A 430 -13.52 7.11 -21.09
CA LYS A 430 -13.85 6.19 -22.19
C LYS A 430 -15.26 5.61 -22.07
N LEU A 431 -15.70 5.29 -20.85
CA LEU A 431 -17.08 4.85 -20.60
C LEU A 431 -18.09 5.95 -20.93
N LEU A 432 -17.78 7.20 -20.58
CA LEU A 432 -18.62 8.35 -20.92
C LEU A 432 -18.76 8.50 -22.44
N LYS A 433 -17.66 8.45 -23.19
CA LYS A 433 -17.67 8.51 -24.67
C LYS A 433 -18.52 7.39 -25.30
N ARG A 434 -18.64 6.24 -24.63
CA ARG A 434 -19.46 5.10 -25.04
C ARG A 434 -20.89 5.15 -24.50
N LYS A 435 -21.27 6.22 -23.79
CA LYS A 435 -22.59 6.34 -23.17
C LYS A 435 -22.89 5.15 -22.24
N VAL A 436 -21.90 4.68 -21.49
CA VAL A 436 -22.08 3.67 -20.44
C VAL A 436 -22.37 4.40 -19.14
N ASP A 437 -23.43 3.99 -18.43
CA ASP A 437 -23.76 4.56 -17.13
C ASP A 437 -22.84 3.99 -16.04
N PHE A 438 -22.24 4.88 -15.25
CA PHE A 438 -21.31 4.54 -14.18
C PHE A 438 -21.32 5.56 -13.04
N LYS A 439 -20.80 5.14 -11.87
CA LYS A 439 -20.39 6.03 -10.77
C LYS A 439 -18.91 5.85 -10.45
N LEU A 440 -18.23 6.95 -10.16
CA LEU A 440 -16.82 6.99 -9.78
C LEU A 440 -16.70 7.41 -8.31
N ILE A 441 -16.20 6.52 -7.45
CA ILE A 441 -15.97 6.81 -6.04
C ILE A 441 -14.52 7.24 -5.84
N VAL A 442 -14.30 8.41 -5.25
CA VAL A 442 -12.97 8.97 -4.95
C VAL A 442 -12.86 9.36 -3.49
N SER A 443 -11.68 9.20 -2.90
CA SER A 443 -11.43 9.73 -1.56
C SER A 443 -11.41 11.25 -1.57
N LYS A 444 -11.91 11.85 -0.49
CA LYS A 444 -11.85 13.31 -0.25
C LYS A 444 -10.45 13.85 -0.48
N GLU A 445 -9.46 13.17 0.07
CA GLU A 445 -8.07 13.64 0.06
C GLU A 445 -7.55 13.75 -1.38
N PHE A 446 -7.88 12.78 -2.23
CA PHE A 446 -7.47 12.80 -3.63
C PHE A 446 -8.22 13.86 -4.45
N TYR A 447 -9.51 14.05 -4.19
CA TYR A 447 -10.29 15.08 -4.87
C TYR A 447 -9.67 16.48 -4.66
N VAL A 448 -9.27 16.76 -3.41
CA VAL A 448 -8.63 18.04 -3.03
C VAL A 448 -7.16 18.11 -3.48
N GLU A 449 -6.50 16.99 -3.79
CA GLU A 449 -5.06 16.91 -4.14
C GLU A 449 -4.67 17.74 -5.36
N TRP A 450 -5.28 17.55 -6.53
CA TRP A 450 -4.71 18.10 -7.78
C TRP A 450 -5.71 18.40 -8.92
N HIS A 451 -7.03 18.25 -8.72
CA HIS A 451 -7.80 17.62 -9.80
C HIS A 451 -9.30 17.95 -9.94
N GLU A 452 -9.82 19.03 -9.35
CA GLU A 452 -11.22 19.44 -9.64
C GLU A 452 -11.44 19.59 -11.16
N HIS A 453 -10.51 20.27 -11.84
CA HIS A 453 -10.55 20.49 -13.28
C HIS A 453 -10.46 19.20 -14.12
N ILE A 454 -9.77 18.15 -13.63
CA ILE A 454 -9.70 16.91 -14.41
C ILE A 454 -11.02 16.15 -14.38
N TYR A 455 -11.87 16.39 -13.39
CA TYR A 455 -13.15 15.72 -13.22
C TYR A 455 -14.32 16.47 -13.84
N GLU A 456 -14.10 17.68 -14.40
CA GLU A 456 -15.16 18.52 -15.01
C GLU A 456 -16.09 17.74 -15.94
N THR A 457 -15.52 16.87 -16.79
CA THR A 457 -16.29 16.07 -17.75
C THR A 457 -17.10 14.93 -17.14
N ILE A 458 -16.80 14.51 -15.90
CA ILE A 458 -17.43 13.37 -15.22
C ILE A 458 -18.00 13.73 -13.84
N GLN A 459 -18.15 15.02 -13.53
CA GLN A 459 -18.53 15.52 -12.21
C GLN A 459 -19.89 14.98 -11.75
N GLU A 460 -20.88 14.87 -12.65
CA GLU A 460 -22.22 14.32 -12.36
C GLU A 460 -22.21 12.84 -11.95
N ARG A 461 -21.12 12.13 -12.24
CA ARG A 461 -20.93 10.70 -11.96
C ARG A 461 -20.00 10.46 -10.78
N LEU A 462 -19.42 11.52 -10.23
CA LEU A 462 -18.45 11.46 -9.16
C LEU A 462 -19.15 11.40 -7.80
N MET A 463 -18.66 10.52 -6.93
CA MET A 463 -19.07 10.41 -5.53
C MET A 463 -17.84 10.52 -4.64
N ARG A 464 -17.79 11.55 -3.80
CA ARG A 464 -16.71 11.73 -2.83
C ARG A 464 -17.02 10.98 -1.54
N THR A 465 -16.00 10.36 -0.94
CA THR A 465 -16.18 9.58 0.28
C THR A 465 -16.77 10.36 1.46
N ASP A 466 -16.58 11.68 1.51
CA ASP A 466 -17.13 12.53 2.57
C ASP A 466 -18.56 13.02 2.30
N GLU A 467 -19.09 12.76 1.11
CA GLU A 467 -20.44 13.13 0.67
C GLU A 467 -21.32 11.89 0.43
N LEU A 468 -20.80 10.70 0.70
CA LEU A 468 -21.55 9.47 0.54
C LEU A 468 -22.74 9.44 1.50
N PRO A 469 -23.94 9.08 1.02
CA PRO A 469 -25.09 8.85 1.89
C PRO A 469 -24.78 7.81 2.97
N ALA A 470 -25.32 8.03 4.17
CA ALA A 470 -25.09 7.17 5.32
C ALA A 470 -25.94 5.90 5.29
N ASP A 471 -27.13 5.95 4.69
CA ASP A 471 -28.07 4.83 4.62
C ASP A 471 -28.22 4.26 3.20
N ARG A 472 -28.69 3.00 3.15
CA ARG A 472 -28.83 2.24 1.91
C ARG A 472 -29.85 2.81 0.94
N LEU A 473 -30.95 3.37 1.43
CA LEU A 473 -32.01 3.90 0.56
C LEU A 473 -31.50 5.15 -0.17
N ALA A 474 -30.88 6.08 0.55
CA ALA A 474 -30.25 7.24 -0.06
C ALA A 474 -29.10 6.84 -1.00
N MET A 475 -28.27 5.87 -0.60
CA MET A 475 -27.21 5.35 -1.48
C MET A 475 -27.78 4.76 -2.78
N SER A 476 -28.88 4.00 -2.72
CA SER A 476 -29.51 3.44 -3.92
C SER A 476 -30.03 4.49 -4.88
N ARG A 477 -30.51 5.65 -4.37
CA ARG A 477 -30.96 6.77 -5.20
C ARG A 477 -29.78 7.44 -5.92
N VAL A 478 -28.64 7.58 -5.24
CA VAL A 478 -27.43 8.18 -5.82
C VAL A 478 -26.79 7.24 -6.85
N VAL A 479 -26.74 5.94 -6.57
CA VAL A 479 -26.27 4.91 -7.53
C VAL A 479 -27.21 4.84 -8.73
N GLY A 480 -28.52 4.90 -8.51
CA GLY A 480 -29.53 4.83 -9.56
C GLY A 480 -29.48 3.50 -10.32
N SER A 481 -29.58 3.56 -11.65
CA SER A 481 -29.51 2.39 -12.54
C SER A 481 -28.07 1.95 -12.87
N SER A 482 -27.05 2.67 -12.40
CA SER A 482 -25.67 2.40 -12.78
C SER A 482 -25.24 1.01 -12.33
N ARG A 483 -24.76 0.19 -13.28
CA ARG A 483 -24.19 -1.14 -13.02
C ARG A 483 -22.67 -1.14 -12.87
N VAL A 484 -22.01 -0.05 -13.26
CA VAL A 484 -20.56 0.07 -13.24
C VAL A 484 -20.12 1.03 -12.13
N ILE A 485 -19.28 0.53 -11.23
CA ILE A 485 -18.63 1.35 -10.21
C ILE A 485 -17.12 1.39 -10.49
N LEU A 486 -16.55 2.58 -10.41
CA LEU A 486 -15.12 2.82 -10.55
C LEU A 486 -14.55 3.32 -9.22
N SER A 487 -13.39 2.81 -8.80
CA SER A 487 -12.70 3.30 -7.59
C SER A 487 -11.23 2.90 -7.59
N THR A 488 -10.44 3.33 -6.60
CA THR A 488 -9.14 2.70 -6.33
C THR A 488 -9.33 1.40 -5.56
N LEU A 489 -8.31 0.52 -5.57
CA LEU A 489 -8.32 -0.73 -4.81
C LEU A 489 -8.62 -0.52 -3.31
N GLY A 490 -7.98 0.48 -2.69
CA GLY A 490 -8.11 0.74 -1.25
C GLY A 490 -9.53 1.13 -0.80
N LEU A 491 -10.36 1.65 -1.72
CA LEU A 491 -11.75 2.00 -1.41
C LEU A 491 -12.64 0.77 -1.22
N LEU A 492 -12.30 -0.39 -1.79
CA LEU A 492 -13.04 -1.63 -1.55
C LEU A 492 -13.02 -2.07 -0.08
N SER A 493 -12.03 -1.59 0.68
CA SER A 493 -11.85 -1.84 2.12
C SER A 493 -12.36 -0.68 2.98
N ASN A 494 -13.01 0.32 2.40
CA ASN A 494 -13.55 1.46 3.15
C ASN A 494 -14.85 1.06 3.89
N PRO A 495 -14.88 1.10 5.24
CA PRO A 495 -16.06 0.69 6.02
C PRO A 495 -17.32 1.54 5.75
N ALA A 496 -17.19 2.76 5.22
CA ALA A 496 -18.34 3.59 4.87
C ALA A 496 -19.18 2.94 3.76
N LEU A 497 -18.53 2.27 2.79
CA LEU A 497 -19.21 1.57 1.70
C LEU A 497 -19.95 0.31 2.16
N ASP A 498 -19.45 -0.34 3.21
CA ASP A 498 -20.15 -1.45 3.87
C ASP A 498 -21.38 -0.92 4.63
N LYS A 499 -21.21 0.13 5.43
CA LYS A 499 -22.27 0.67 6.31
C LYS A 499 -23.45 1.24 5.53
N ASN A 500 -23.21 1.89 4.40
CA ASN A 500 -24.27 2.44 3.58
C ASN A 500 -24.84 1.45 2.56
N GLY A 501 -24.44 0.17 2.61
CA GLY A 501 -24.96 -0.88 1.74
C GLY A 501 -24.56 -0.77 0.27
N THR A 502 -23.47 -0.05 -0.06
CA THR A 502 -23.01 0.10 -1.46
C THR A 502 -22.82 -1.26 -2.14
N PHE A 503 -22.18 -2.21 -1.44
CA PHE A 503 -21.93 -3.55 -1.96
C PHE A 503 -23.19 -4.44 -2.00
N ASP A 504 -24.28 -4.07 -1.32
CA ASP A 504 -25.57 -4.76 -1.44
C ASP A 504 -26.38 -4.23 -2.63
N ILE A 505 -26.16 -2.97 -3.02
CA ILE A 505 -26.81 -2.33 -4.16
C ILE A 505 -26.12 -2.80 -5.46
N ILE A 506 -24.78 -2.75 -5.49
CA ILE A 506 -23.96 -3.24 -6.60
C ILE A 506 -22.94 -4.26 -6.07
N PRO A 507 -23.32 -5.55 -6.02
CA PRO A 507 -22.43 -6.61 -5.57
C PRO A 507 -21.13 -6.70 -6.39
N VAL A 508 -20.03 -7.01 -5.71
CA VAL A 508 -18.74 -7.23 -6.37
C VAL A 508 -18.72 -8.63 -6.96
N GLU A 509 -19.30 -8.79 -8.14
CA GLU A 509 -19.34 -10.07 -8.88
C GLU A 509 -18.26 -10.15 -9.96
N ARG A 510 -18.08 -9.06 -10.71
CA ARG A 510 -17.07 -8.91 -11.75
C ARG A 510 -16.13 -7.79 -11.36
N LEU A 511 -14.86 -8.11 -11.16
CA LEU A 511 -13.83 -7.15 -10.77
C LEU A 511 -12.77 -7.01 -11.86
N ILE A 512 -12.67 -5.84 -12.46
CA ILE A 512 -11.55 -5.47 -13.33
C ILE A 512 -10.49 -4.74 -12.50
N VAL A 513 -9.23 -5.11 -12.67
CA VAL A 513 -8.08 -4.46 -12.03
C VAL A 513 -7.14 -3.92 -13.12
N ASP A 514 -7.12 -2.61 -13.31
CA ASP A 514 -6.17 -1.94 -14.21
C ASP A 514 -4.87 -1.57 -13.49
N GLU A 515 -3.78 -1.50 -14.26
CA GLU A 515 -2.42 -1.33 -13.74
C GLU A 515 -2.03 -2.39 -12.67
N ALA A 516 -2.50 -3.62 -12.84
CA ALA A 516 -2.28 -4.74 -11.92
C ALA A 516 -0.80 -5.13 -11.77
N SER A 517 0.08 -4.74 -12.70
CA SER A 517 1.53 -4.92 -12.58
C SER A 517 2.16 -4.04 -11.49
N GLN A 518 1.48 -2.99 -11.05
CA GLN A 518 1.94 -2.06 -10.02
C GLN A 518 1.40 -2.40 -8.62
N ILE A 519 0.62 -3.47 -8.49
CA ILE A 519 -0.03 -3.85 -7.24
C ILE A 519 0.59 -5.15 -6.74
N ASN A 520 1.03 -5.14 -5.48
CA ASN A 520 1.46 -6.35 -4.79
C ASN A 520 0.27 -7.30 -4.62
N VAL A 521 0.43 -8.57 -4.97
CA VAL A 521 -0.63 -9.58 -4.85
C VAL A 521 -1.24 -9.65 -3.44
N PHE A 522 -0.46 -9.36 -2.38
CA PHE A 522 -0.97 -9.40 -1.00
C PHE A 522 -2.12 -8.42 -0.73
N GLU A 523 -2.18 -7.31 -1.49
CA GLU A 523 -3.25 -6.32 -1.37
C GLU A 523 -4.61 -6.87 -1.82
N TYR A 524 -4.67 -7.95 -2.58
CA TYR A 524 -5.94 -8.54 -3.01
C TYR A 524 -6.55 -9.53 -2.02
N MET A 525 -5.73 -10.14 -1.14
CA MET A 525 -6.16 -11.30 -0.35
C MET A 525 -7.37 -10.98 0.54
N HIS A 526 -7.35 -9.83 1.21
CA HIS A 526 -8.43 -9.40 2.08
C HIS A 526 -9.69 -8.98 1.32
N VAL A 527 -9.53 -8.37 0.13
CA VAL A 527 -10.62 -8.03 -0.78
C VAL A 527 -11.32 -9.30 -1.28
N PHE A 528 -10.56 -10.30 -1.74
CA PHE A 528 -11.13 -11.56 -2.23
C PHE A 528 -11.80 -12.36 -1.13
N HIS A 529 -11.26 -12.37 0.08
CA HIS A 529 -11.94 -13.00 1.22
C HIS A 529 -13.22 -12.25 1.62
N LYS A 530 -13.21 -10.91 1.60
CA LYS A 530 -14.38 -10.09 1.87
C LYS A 530 -15.53 -10.42 0.90
N PHE A 531 -15.25 -10.45 -0.39
CA PHE A 531 -16.25 -10.68 -1.44
C PHE A 531 -16.40 -12.14 -1.87
N ARG A 532 -15.89 -13.10 -1.09
CA ARG A 532 -15.86 -14.54 -1.44
C ARG A 532 -17.21 -15.16 -1.82
N LYS A 533 -18.32 -14.56 -1.39
CA LYS A 533 -19.68 -15.03 -1.69
C LYS A 533 -20.28 -14.45 -2.97
N SER A 534 -19.82 -13.27 -3.38
CA SER A 534 -20.35 -12.56 -4.56
C SER A 534 -19.42 -12.64 -5.76
N LEU A 535 -18.10 -12.67 -5.52
CA LEU A 535 -17.09 -12.57 -6.57
C LEU A 535 -17.10 -13.83 -7.46
N GLN A 536 -17.27 -13.62 -8.76
CA GLN A 536 -17.39 -14.67 -9.78
C GLN A 536 -16.31 -14.58 -10.86
N LYS A 537 -15.80 -13.37 -11.14
CA LYS A 537 -14.85 -13.11 -12.21
C LYS A 537 -13.87 -12.00 -11.83
N VAL A 538 -12.57 -12.23 -12.03
CA VAL A 538 -11.53 -11.20 -11.86
C VAL A 538 -10.68 -11.09 -13.12
N CYS A 539 -10.55 -9.86 -13.64
CA CYS A 539 -9.81 -9.55 -14.85
C CYS A 539 -8.67 -8.57 -14.55
N PHE A 540 -7.42 -9.02 -14.65
CA PHE A 540 -6.24 -8.20 -14.40
C PHE A 540 -5.65 -7.66 -15.70
N PHE A 541 -5.45 -6.36 -15.77
CA PHE A 541 -4.82 -5.65 -16.88
C PHE A 541 -3.56 -4.97 -16.39
N GLY A 542 -2.47 -5.08 -17.14
CA GLY A 542 -1.20 -4.46 -16.77
C GLY A 542 -0.08 -4.83 -17.72
N ASP A 543 1.13 -4.45 -17.35
CA ASP A 543 2.32 -4.72 -18.15
C ASP A 543 3.54 -4.98 -17.25
N PRO A 544 3.98 -6.25 -17.10
CA PRO A 544 5.15 -6.60 -16.29
C PRO A 544 6.48 -6.09 -16.88
N LYS A 545 6.46 -5.42 -18.04
CA LYS A 545 7.63 -4.72 -18.60
C LYS A 545 7.65 -3.22 -18.30
N GLN A 546 6.64 -2.70 -17.62
CA GLN A 546 6.59 -1.32 -17.10
C GLN A 546 6.91 -1.30 -15.60
N LEU A 547 6.45 -0.27 -14.86
CA LEU A 547 6.75 -0.13 -13.44
C LEU A 547 6.22 -1.32 -12.62
N PRO A 548 7.06 -1.90 -11.74
CA PRO A 548 6.66 -2.96 -10.83
C PRO A 548 5.87 -2.40 -9.63
N PRO A 549 5.42 -3.26 -8.69
CA PRO A 549 4.86 -2.77 -7.44
C PRO A 549 5.85 -1.88 -6.69
N PHE A 550 5.33 -0.81 -6.10
CA PHE A 550 6.13 0.14 -5.32
C PHE A 550 6.95 -0.57 -4.24
N GLY A 551 8.24 -0.26 -4.16
CA GLY A 551 9.17 -0.82 -3.17
C GLY A 551 9.77 -2.18 -3.53
N GLN A 552 9.56 -2.69 -4.76
CA GLN A 552 10.21 -3.93 -5.24
C GLN A 552 11.75 -3.83 -5.20
N GLU A 553 12.33 -2.65 -5.35
CA GLU A 553 13.76 -2.41 -5.19
C GLU A 553 14.26 -2.68 -3.76
N LYS A 554 13.38 -2.52 -2.75
CA LYS A 554 13.65 -2.81 -1.34
C LYS A 554 13.35 -4.26 -1.00
N ALA A 555 12.19 -4.75 -1.45
CA ALA A 555 11.77 -6.14 -1.28
C ALA A 555 11.71 -6.85 -2.65
N LYS A 556 12.86 -7.33 -3.11
CA LYS A 556 13.04 -7.94 -4.44
C LYS A 556 12.11 -9.13 -4.75
N THR A 557 11.55 -9.75 -3.71
CA THR A 557 10.63 -10.89 -3.86
C THR A 557 9.16 -10.47 -3.98
N LEU A 558 8.85 -9.17 -3.99
CA LEU A 558 7.51 -8.65 -4.26
C LEU A 558 7.04 -9.06 -5.66
N GLN A 559 5.82 -9.55 -5.72
CA GLN A 559 5.19 -10.05 -6.94
C GLN A 559 3.90 -9.29 -7.21
N SER A 560 3.68 -8.95 -8.47
CA SER A 560 2.37 -8.65 -9.01
C SER A 560 1.72 -9.95 -9.52
N ILE A 561 0.50 -9.84 -10.04
CA ILE A 561 -0.21 -10.98 -10.62
C ILE A 561 0.55 -11.62 -11.80
N PHE A 562 1.38 -10.84 -12.50
CA PHE A 562 2.12 -11.29 -13.68
C PHE A 562 3.35 -12.16 -13.36
N GLU A 563 3.81 -12.16 -12.10
CA GLU A 563 4.88 -13.04 -11.64
C GLU A 563 4.37 -14.40 -11.14
N ILE A 564 3.06 -14.59 -11.03
CA ILE A 564 2.45 -15.85 -10.61
C ILE A 564 2.49 -16.84 -11.79
N LYS A 565 3.33 -17.87 -11.66
CA LYS A 565 3.73 -18.77 -12.77
C LYS A 565 2.55 -19.35 -13.56
N HIS A 566 1.54 -19.91 -12.89
CA HIS A 566 0.41 -20.55 -13.56
C HIS A 566 -0.57 -19.55 -14.18
N LEU A 567 -0.67 -18.34 -13.65
CA LEU A 567 -1.50 -17.28 -14.23
C LEU A 567 -0.81 -16.62 -15.43
N ARG A 568 0.52 -16.44 -15.37
CA ARG A 568 1.32 -15.97 -16.50
C ARG A 568 1.20 -16.91 -17.71
N ALA A 569 1.15 -18.22 -17.47
CA ALA A 569 1.04 -19.22 -18.53
C ALA A 569 -0.27 -19.13 -19.33
N ILE A 570 -1.35 -18.64 -18.71
CA ILE A 570 -2.68 -18.47 -19.34
C ILE A 570 -2.98 -17.01 -19.69
N SER A 571 -1.96 -16.13 -19.68
CA SER A 571 -2.16 -14.71 -19.93
C SER A 571 -2.40 -14.40 -21.41
N TYR A 572 -3.34 -13.50 -21.66
CA TYR A 572 -3.59 -12.92 -22.97
C TYR A 572 -2.59 -11.81 -23.26
N PHE A 573 -2.21 -11.62 -24.52
CA PHE A 573 -1.32 -10.55 -24.96
C PHE A 573 -2.02 -9.67 -25.98
N LEU A 574 -2.13 -8.38 -25.71
CA LEU A 574 -2.61 -7.41 -26.70
C LEU A 574 -1.44 -7.05 -27.62
N ASP A 575 -1.58 -7.36 -28.91
CA ASP A 575 -0.42 -7.46 -29.81
C ASP A 575 -0.20 -6.23 -30.71
N THR A 576 -1.10 -5.25 -30.72
CA THR A 576 -1.07 -4.12 -31.65
C THR A 576 -1.16 -2.80 -30.89
N GLN A 577 -0.15 -1.92 -31.04
CA GLN A 577 -0.10 -0.59 -30.45
C GLN A 577 -0.49 0.50 -31.45
N TYR A 578 -1.21 1.50 -30.95
CA TYR A 578 -1.80 2.61 -31.72
C TYR A 578 -1.29 4.00 -31.30
N ARG A 579 -0.24 4.07 -30.47
CA ARG A 579 0.19 5.32 -29.81
C ARG A 579 1.51 5.85 -30.34
N MET A 580 2.48 4.98 -30.52
CA MET A 580 3.84 5.35 -30.89
C MET A 580 3.97 5.33 -32.42
N PRO A 581 4.70 6.29 -33.02
CA PRO A 581 5.16 6.17 -34.41
C PRO A 581 5.81 4.82 -34.67
N VAL A 582 5.66 4.31 -35.90
CA VAL A 582 6.10 2.95 -36.26
C VAL A 582 7.59 2.71 -35.93
N PRO A 583 8.54 3.62 -36.23
CA PRO A 583 9.94 3.42 -35.86
C PRO A 583 10.19 3.23 -34.36
N LEU A 584 9.54 4.05 -33.52
CA LEU A 584 9.66 3.96 -32.07
C LEU A 584 8.98 2.68 -31.54
N GLY A 585 7.79 2.36 -32.05
CA GLY A 585 7.07 1.14 -31.69
C GLY A 585 7.85 -0.12 -32.04
N ASN A 586 8.49 -0.16 -33.22
CA ASN A 586 9.32 -1.28 -33.66
C ASN A 586 10.58 -1.44 -32.81
N PHE A 587 11.25 -0.33 -32.45
CA PHE A 587 12.39 -0.35 -31.54
C PHE A 587 11.99 -0.97 -30.18
N ILE A 588 10.91 -0.51 -29.57
CA ILE A 588 10.40 -1.02 -28.30
C ILE A 588 9.97 -2.49 -28.43
N SER A 589 9.31 -2.85 -29.53
CA SER A 589 8.89 -4.22 -29.80
C SER A 589 10.08 -5.19 -29.81
N ALA A 590 11.15 -4.85 -30.53
CA ALA A 590 12.34 -5.68 -30.64
C ALA A 590 13.06 -5.84 -29.28
N HIS A 591 13.26 -4.76 -28.54
CA HIS A 591 14.10 -4.76 -27.33
C HIS A 591 13.36 -5.18 -26.06
N VAL A 592 12.04 -4.97 -25.98
CA VAL A 592 11.25 -5.20 -24.75
C VAL A 592 10.26 -6.36 -24.91
N TYR A 593 9.62 -6.48 -26.07
CA TYR A 593 8.50 -7.41 -26.30
C TYR A 593 8.82 -8.55 -27.27
N LYS A 594 10.10 -8.79 -27.56
CA LYS A 594 10.57 -9.91 -28.41
C LYS A 594 9.86 -9.94 -29.78
N GLN A 595 9.70 -8.77 -30.39
CA GLN A 595 9.02 -8.57 -31.69
C GLN A 595 7.54 -8.97 -31.74
N ARG A 596 6.90 -9.21 -30.58
CA ARG A 596 5.47 -9.57 -30.53
C ARG A 596 4.53 -8.38 -30.69
N LEU A 597 5.02 -7.16 -30.49
CA LEU A 597 4.23 -5.92 -30.54
C LEU A 597 4.25 -5.32 -31.95
N LYS A 598 3.10 -5.24 -32.60
CA LYS A 598 2.88 -4.63 -33.90
C LYS A 598 2.55 -3.16 -33.75
N SER A 599 2.92 -2.34 -34.73
CA SER A 599 2.65 -0.90 -34.75
C SER A 599 1.64 -0.53 -35.82
N GLN A 600 0.61 0.22 -35.45
CA GLN A 600 -0.34 0.86 -36.37
C GLN A 600 -0.41 2.35 -36.06
N HIS A 601 0.24 3.17 -36.89
CA HIS A 601 0.33 4.62 -36.70
C HIS A 601 0.67 5.29 -38.04
N ASP A 602 0.18 6.51 -38.27
CA ASP A 602 0.36 7.21 -39.55
C ASP A 602 1.81 7.61 -39.81
N ILE A 603 2.53 7.99 -38.76
CA ILE A 603 3.96 8.30 -38.83
C ILE A 603 4.80 7.01 -38.93
N THR A 604 5.34 6.77 -40.11
CA THR A 604 6.20 5.62 -40.43
C THR A 604 7.68 5.98 -40.62
N ASP A 605 7.98 7.27 -40.80
CA ASP A 605 9.33 7.75 -41.12
C ASP A 605 10.23 7.93 -39.89
N TYR A 606 11.51 7.56 -40.01
CA TYR A 606 12.50 7.63 -38.92
C TYR A 606 12.88 9.06 -38.49
N SER A 607 12.46 10.10 -39.23
CA SER A 607 12.65 11.49 -38.82
C SER A 607 12.00 11.85 -37.48
N CYS A 608 11.01 11.07 -37.03
CA CYS A 608 10.31 11.30 -35.78
C CYS A 608 11.11 10.95 -34.51
N VAL A 609 12.27 10.29 -34.65
CA VAL A 609 13.15 9.94 -33.53
C VAL A 609 14.53 10.54 -33.74
N ARG A 610 15.05 11.23 -32.71
CA ARG A 610 16.39 11.81 -32.69
C ARG A 610 17.04 11.57 -31.33
N PHE A 611 18.33 11.24 -31.35
CA PHE A 611 19.17 11.21 -30.15
C PHE A 611 20.09 12.43 -30.20
N VAL A 612 20.00 13.30 -29.19
CA VAL A 612 20.82 14.52 -29.09
C VAL A 612 21.90 14.28 -28.06
N ASN A 613 23.15 14.17 -28.52
CA ASN A 613 24.30 13.99 -27.64
C ASN A 613 24.73 15.34 -27.04
N THR A 614 24.92 15.40 -25.72
CA THR A 614 25.43 16.58 -25.00
C THR A 614 26.84 16.28 -24.47
N PRO A 615 27.89 16.36 -25.31
CA PRO A 615 29.22 15.79 -25.01
C PRO A 615 29.96 16.46 -23.86
N ARG A 616 29.56 17.68 -23.47
CA ARG A 616 30.14 18.42 -22.33
C ARG A 616 29.35 18.24 -21.03
N GLY A 617 28.27 17.46 -21.06
CA GLY A 617 27.42 17.25 -19.90
C GLY A 617 28.13 16.44 -18.83
N VAL A 618 28.11 16.96 -17.60
CA VAL A 618 28.66 16.30 -16.41
C VAL A 618 27.56 16.25 -15.36
N GLU A 619 27.36 15.09 -14.76
CA GLU A 619 26.40 14.93 -13.66
C GLU A 619 26.95 15.54 -12.37
N GLU A 620 26.15 16.39 -11.73
CA GLU A 620 26.44 17.01 -10.44
C GLU A 620 25.51 16.44 -9.36
N LYS A 621 26.07 16.01 -8.23
CA LYS A 621 25.27 15.51 -7.10
C LYS A 621 24.62 16.67 -6.34
N ARG A 622 23.30 16.63 -6.17
CA ARG A 622 22.53 17.55 -5.33
C ARG A 622 21.70 16.78 -4.30
N GLY A 623 22.12 16.86 -3.04
CA GLY A 623 21.54 16.05 -1.97
C GLY A 623 21.76 14.55 -2.21
N THR A 624 20.68 13.79 -2.36
CA THR A 624 20.71 12.33 -2.62
C THR A 624 20.51 11.96 -4.09
N SER A 625 20.48 12.93 -5.01
CA SER A 625 20.21 12.70 -6.44
C SER A 625 21.12 13.57 -7.33
N TRP A 626 20.84 13.64 -8.63
CA TRP A 626 21.75 14.15 -9.65
C TRP A 626 21.07 15.18 -10.58
N VAL A 627 21.86 16.09 -11.13
CA VAL A 627 21.46 17.07 -12.15
C VAL A 627 22.54 17.18 -13.24
N ASN A 628 22.17 17.62 -14.44
CA ASN A 628 23.11 17.88 -15.53
C ASN A 628 22.77 19.21 -16.20
N SER A 629 23.65 20.20 -16.04
CA SER A 629 23.43 21.58 -16.47
C SER A 629 23.47 21.77 -18.00
N GLU A 630 24.29 21.00 -18.72
CA GLU A 630 24.35 21.08 -20.20
C GLU A 630 23.11 20.48 -20.84
N GLU A 631 22.59 19.37 -20.28
CA GLU A 631 21.30 18.81 -20.71
C GLU A 631 20.17 19.82 -20.52
N VAL A 632 20.10 20.48 -19.35
CA VAL A 632 19.09 21.53 -19.11
C VAL A 632 19.20 22.65 -20.15
N SER A 633 20.42 23.10 -20.44
CA SER A 633 20.64 24.16 -21.43
C SER A 633 20.20 23.75 -22.84
N THR A 634 20.45 22.50 -23.22
CA THR A 634 20.03 21.93 -24.50
C THR A 634 18.50 21.79 -24.57
N ILE A 635 17.86 21.30 -23.49
CA ILE A 635 16.40 21.21 -23.39
C ILE A 635 15.76 22.58 -23.54
N VAL A 636 16.26 23.60 -22.84
CA VAL A 636 15.76 24.98 -22.94
C VAL A 636 15.88 25.51 -24.37
N HIS A 637 17.01 25.24 -25.03
CA HIS A 637 17.21 25.63 -26.43
C HIS A 637 16.18 24.95 -27.37
N LEU A 638 15.95 23.65 -27.19
CA LEU A 638 14.95 22.90 -27.97
C LEU A 638 13.54 23.45 -27.72
N VAL A 639 13.16 23.65 -26.45
CA VAL A 639 11.84 24.21 -26.11
C VAL A 639 11.67 25.56 -26.78
N ARG A 640 12.63 26.48 -26.63
CA ARG A 640 12.59 27.83 -27.22
C ARG A 640 12.31 27.79 -28.72
N HIS A 641 12.88 26.83 -29.44
CA HIS A 641 12.70 26.71 -30.89
C HIS A 641 11.33 26.15 -31.28
N TYR A 642 10.81 25.15 -30.55
CA TYR A 642 9.63 24.40 -30.99
C TYR A 642 8.31 24.81 -30.32
N TYR A 643 8.33 25.43 -29.13
CA TYR A 643 7.12 25.59 -28.31
C TYR A 643 6.02 26.46 -28.95
N HIS A 644 6.38 27.40 -29.83
CA HIS A 644 5.41 28.24 -30.54
C HIS A 644 4.55 27.47 -31.53
N SER A 645 5.05 26.36 -32.08
CA SER A 645 4.38 25.58 -33.13
C SER A 645 4.01 24.16 -32.70
N LYS A 646 4.56 23.69 -31.58
CA LYS A 646 4.39 22.32 -31.08
C LYS A 646 4.15 22.35 -29.57
N LYS A 647 3.23 21.49 -29.14
CA LYS A 647 3.15 21.10 -27.73
C LYS A 647 4.37 20.24 -27.40
N PHE A 648 4.95 20.40 -26.21
CA PHE A 648 6.09 19.59 -25.75
C PHE A 648 5.88 19.04 -24.33
N CYS A 649 6.51 17.90 -24.06
CA CYS A 649 6.57 17.30 -22.74
C CYS A 649 7.98 16.82 -22.49
N ILE A 650 8.51 17.11 -21.30
CA ILE A 650 9.85 16.72 -20.89
C ILE A 650 9.74 15.70 -19.76
N ILE A 651 10.47 14.60 -19.90
CA ILE A 651 10.53 13.54 -18.89
C ILE A 651 11.99 13.34 -18.50
N THR A 652 12.26 13.30 -17.19
CA THR A 652 13.60 13.03 -16.66
C THR A 652 13.52 12.08 -15.45
N PRO A 653 14.46 11.15 -15.26
CA PRO A 653 14.40 10.19 -14.15
C PRO A 653 14.63 10.85 -12.78
N TYR A 654 15.31 11.99 -12.72
CA TYR A 654 15.71 12.62 -11.46
C TYR A 654 14.84 13.83 -11.11
N ASP A 655 14.26 13.83 -9.90
CA ASP A 655 13.38 14.92 -9.48
C ASP A 655 14.11 16.28 -9.28
N PRO A 656 15.38 16.32 -8.83
CA PRO A 656 16.14 17.57 -8.88
C PRO A 656 16.42 18.07 -10.30
N GLN A 657 16.65 17.18 -11.27
CA GLN A 657 16.79 17.57 -12.68
C GLN A 657 15.47 18.13 -13.21
N ARG A 658 14.34 17.49 -12.90
CA ARG A 658 12.98 18.00 -13.23
C ARG A 658 12.79 19.42 -12.71
N SER A 659 13.09 19.64 -11.43
CA SER A 659 12.96 20.93 -10.76
C SER A 659 13.90 21.98 -11.36
N PHE A 660 15.11 21.58 -11.74
CA PHE A 660 16.08 22.47 -12.38
C PHE A 660 15.63 22.90 -13.78
N ILE A 661 15.12 21.96 -14.59
CA ILE A 661 14.53 22.26 -15.91
C ILE A 661 13.38 23.26 -15.75
N GLN A 662 12.43 23.01 -14.85
CA GLN A 662 11.29 23.91 -14.61
C GLN A 662 11.74 25.31 -14.19
N LYS A 663 12.72 25.39 -13.27
CA LYS A 663 13.26 26.67 -12.82
C LYS A 663 13.90 27.43 -13.99
N ARG A 664 14.67 26.76 -14.85
CA ARG A 664 15.36 27.40 -15.96
C ARG A 664 14.38 27.86 -17.06
N LEU A 665 13.37 27.06 -17.37
CA LEU A 665 12.30 27.44 -18.31
C LEU A 665 11.56 28.69 -17.83
N LYS A 666 11.16 28.75 -16.54
CA LYS A 666 10.55 29.95 -15.93
C LYS A 666 11.41 31.20 -16.03
N GLN A 667 12.72 31.07 -15.80
CA GLN A 667 13.65 32.20 -15.88
C GLN A 667 13.79 32.77 -17.29
N GLU A 668 13.51 31.95 -18.30
CA GLU A 668 13.59 32.29 -19.72
C GLU A 668 12.20 32.63 -20.31
N ASP A 669 11.18 32.77 -19.47
CA ASP A 669 9.79 33.02 -19.86
C ASP A 669 9.23 31.98 -20.85
N LEU A 670 9.62 30.71 -20.66
CA LEU A 670 9.16 29.58 -21.46
C LEU A 670 8.12 28.74 -20.68
N PRO A 671 7.22 28.02 -21.38
CA PRO A 671 6.31 27.09 -20.70
C PRO A 671 7.11 26.04 -19.92
N TRP A 672 6.62 25.67 -18.75
CA TRP A 672 7.37 24.85 -17.76
C TRP A 672 6.47 23.83 -17.05
N GLU A 673 5.18 23.85 -17.35
CA GLU A 673 4.14 23.06 -16.70
C GLU A 673 4.26 21.56 -17.05
N ASP A 674 4.67 21.25 -18.28
CA ASP A 674 4.76 19.89 -18.82
C ASP A 674 6.14 19.24 -18.63
N VAL A 675 6.68 19.30 -17.41
CA VAL A 675 7.97 18.69 -17.02
C VAL A 675 7.76 17.69 -15.89
N PHE A 676 7.94 16.40 -16.20
CA PHE A 676 7.59 15.28 -15.34
C PHE A 676 8.80 14.41 -15.00
N ASN A 677 8.69 13.65 -13.91
CA ASN A 677 9.52 12.47 -13.72
C ASN A 677 8.83 11.23 -14.30
N VAL A 678 9.58 10.14 -14.54
CA VAL A 678 9.05 8.92 -15.19
C VAL A 678 7.82 8.38 -14.45
N ASP A 679 7.88 8.28 -13.12
CA ASP A 679 6.79 7.76 -12.29
C ASP A 679 5.50 8.61 -12.41
N SER A 680 5.63 9.94 -12.50
CA SER A 680 4.48 10.85 -12.62
C SER A 680 3.90 10.96 -14.03
N PHE A 681 4.59 10.42 -15.04
CA PHE A 681 4.16 10.43 -16.43
C PHE A 681 3.51 9.10 -16.86
N GLN A 682 3.68 8.01 -16.12
CA GLN A 682 3.14 6.71 -16.50
C GLN A 682 1.62 6.76 -16.73
N GLY A 683 1.14 6.08 -17.77
CA GLY A 683 -0.26 6.04 -18.15
C GLY A 683 -0.75 7.29 -18.89
N LYS A 684 0.01 8.40 -18.85
CA LYS A 684 -0.27 9.59 -19.66
C LYS A 684 0.17 9.39 -21.10
N THR A 685 -0.43 10.17 -21.98
CA THR A 685 -0.01 10.34 -23.37
C THR A 685 0.15 11.82 -23.58
N PHE A 686 1.22 12.22 -24.24
CA PHE A 686 1.41 13.61 -24.63
C PHE A 686 1.31 13.72 -26.14
N CYS A 687 0.51 14.70 -26.60
CA CYS A 687 -0.06 14.78 -27.95
C CYS A 687 -0.92 13.56 -28.30
N SER A 688 -2.25 13.72 -28.26
CA SER A 688 -3.11 12.97 -29.17
C SER A 688 -2.80 13.51 -30.56
N LEU A 689 -1.96 12.80 -31.31
CA LEU A 689 -1.90 13.00 -32.76
C LEU A 689 -3.16 12.40 -33.37
#